data_AF-U2P5Y1-F1
#
_entry.id   AF-U2P5Y1-F1
#
_cell.length_a   1.000
_cell.length_b   1.000
_cell.length_c   1.000
_cell.angle_alpha   90.00
_cell.angle_beta   90.00
_cell.angle_gamma   90.00
#
_symmetry.space_group_name_H-M   'P 1'
#
loop_
_entity.id
_entity.type
_entity.pdbx_description
1 polymer ?
#
loop_
_entity_poly.entity_id
_entity_poly.type
_entity_poly.pdbx_seq_one_letter_code
_entity_poly.pdbx_strand_id
1 'polypeptide(L)'
;MDMKKMMLIFIALSLSFSFPVYANDEIQEDNSIVETRDREPIDWTNKKELKLEVEHIQNGMNISMNVKFDIIGQINNNDTFGLKIPDEFFVDNENKAFLDKNNTDVGIYAIKDNFLQATFTKNLRDINGVISFDLQIKENTLTDIPQQKEIVLQRFDDNSINSIFIDIPALEKNITNDSLVFKNFDQINTKIQENSVFTIEGTTLLQYNGTESEIFVPENITSIAAKAFQGNQNITLIHLPESLVSIDNEVFLDCSNLASLVIPDNVESIGYNAFENCKSLTNVHLSKNLKKIGGQAFYGCSNLVEINIPSNMTIDSSKYGIFDVFSKLETIHFDENIKTIPKYLFKYAGSLKSIVIPEGVMTIEEEAFAFCSSLESVSLPITLTRIENNAFYGCNELSEVFLPENLSEIGSGAFGSCDKIEKINIPSNLKTISYSPFILCDNLKEITFDKGITTITKSLFENVYSLNAITIPESVNTIEESAFKNCENLEKIVLPENIKFIGKNTFSNCHKLSSITLPSGLEKIGENAFSNCTSLSEINIPSGMTIDSYISGIFDGCSSLKNVLFDEDITNITGHLFEGCTGLETIEIPDSVRVIESYAFKECKNLKEIKLPNGLEEIQGAVFYNCSNLQKINIPKNMVYTGGNLFYGCSNLKEIIFEDGIRNIGNGLFSGLSGLEKVSFPNSIEKLGAYSFDSCKNLKEVSLPESLKVIEDGAFQDCVSLKRISFPNELEEINYFAFQNCINLESITVNKNLRIIEPYAFAGCVQLKDIYYSGTLNDWKFINIGYQNDCINNANLHYQKGQGWITDEYGSKYQREDGSFIYSAFESFGDNTYYFDSSGYILKGLNRIDYNYYYFDEKGIMQVGWKKIDNEKYYFYSDGRAACGKVYVDGKYYYFDITGKILKGLGFIDIDGCTYYVNEIGEIHTGWLEQNKRWYYFRQDGSMARGMTQVGDKTYYFGDNGYKESGWISINGQLYYFDENGVLIPDKLPMQFYDIVSNDWFYNSVKYVYDNGLM
;
A
#
# COMPACT_ATOMS: atom_id res chain seq x y z
N MET A 1 -39.93 47.76 -11.75
CA MET A 1 -39.05 48.03 -12.90
C MET A 1 -37.58 48.10 -12.45
N ASP A 2 -36.84 47.00 -12.39
CA ASP A 2 -37.34 45.61 -12.20
C ASP A 2 -36.33 44.68 -11.50
N MET A 3 -35.95 45.01 -10.27
CA MET A 3 -35.15 44.12 -9.42
C MET A 3 -35.97 42.93 -8.87
N LYS A 4 -36.24 41.92 -9.69
CA LYS A 4 -36.73 40.59 -9.27
C LYS A 4 -36.22 39.45 -10.17
N LYS A 5 -34.91 39.15 -10.15
CA LYS A 5 -34.35 37.92 -10.75
C LYS A 5 -32.91 37.58 -10.30
N MET A 6 -32.75 37.04 -9.08
CA MET A 6 -31.66 36.12 -8.71
C MET A 6 -32.06 35.33 -7.46
N MET A 7 -32.74 34.19 -7.66
CA MET A 7 -32.99 33.16 -6.65
C MET A 7 -33.42 31.87 -7.39
N LEU A 8 -33.00 30.71 -6.89
CA LEU A 8 -32.89 29.43 -7.63
C LEU A 8 -31.78 29.52 -8.73
N ILE A 9 -31.02 28.47 -9.02
CA ILE A 9 -31.33 27.03 -8.93
C ILE A 9 -30.36 26.25 -8.03
N PHE A 10 -30.91 25.25 -7.35
CA PHE A 10 -30.18 24.11 -6.77
C PHE A 10 -31.06 22.85 -7.00
N ILE A 11 -30.44 21.66 -7.10
CA ILE A 11 -31.00 20.27 -7.04
C ILE A 11 -30.67 19.38 -8.26
N ALA A 12 -30.19 18.18 -7.92
CA ALA A 12 -30.15 16.91 -8.66
C ALA A 12 -29.32 16.79 -9.96
N LEU A 13 -28.31 15.92 -9.89
CA LEU A 13 -28.55 14.52 -10.28
C LEU A 13 -27.80 13.55 -9.36
N SER A 14 -28.47 12.48 -8.95
CA SER A 14 -27.94 11.44 -8.07
C SER A 14 -27.95 10.09 -8.77
N LEU A 15 -26.85 9.32 -8.67
CA LEU A 15 -26.90 7.88 -8.91
C LEU A 15 -26.11 7.14 -7.82
N SER A 16 -26.79 6.18 -7.20
CA SER A 16 -26.29 5.36 -6.10
C SER A 16 -25.88 3.98 -6.58
N PHE A 17 -24.72 3.49 -6.15
CA PHE A 17 -24.41 2.06 -6.13
C PHE A 17 -23.95 1.64 -4.73
N SER A 18 -24.45 0.50 -4.28
CA SER A 18 -24.21 -0.04 -2.94
C SER A 18 -23.73 -1.48 -3.05
N PHE A 19 -22.54 -1.78 -2.51
CA PHE A 19 -22.12 -3.14 -2.13
C PHE A 19 -21.19 -3.06 -0.91
N PRO A 20 -21.06 -4.12 -0.10
CA PRO A 20 -20.49 -4.02 1.24
C PRO A 20 -18.96 -4.15 1.25
N VAL A 21 -18.33 -3.45 2.19
CA VAL A 21 -16.99 -3.79 2.68
C VAL A 21 -17.16 -4.73 3.88
N TYR A 22 -16.61 -5.94 3.78
CA TYR A 22 -16.40 -6.79 4.95
C TYR A 22 -15.18 -6.29 5.71
N ALA A 23 -15.24 -6.29 7.04
CA ALA A 23 -14.06 -6.10 7.87
C ALA A 23 -13.28 -7.42 7.96
N ASN A 24 -11.95 -7.31 8.06
CA ASN A 24 -11.07 -8.12 8.91
C ASN A 24 -9.63 -7.61 8.77
N ASP A 25 -9.20 -6.75 9.69
CA ASP A 25 -7.77 -6.61 10.00
C ASP A 25 -7.43 -7.69 11.04
N GLU A 26 -6.43 -8.52 10.76
CA GLU A 26 -5.78 -9.38 11.77
C GLU A 26 -4.29 -9.02 11.90
N ILE A 27 -3.70 -9.44 13.02
CA ILE A 27 -2.50 -8.87 13.61
C ILE A 27 -1.35 -9.90 13.53
N GLN A 28 -0.13 -9.46 13.17
CA GLN A 28 1.18 -9.78 13.80
C GLN A 28 2.32 -9.19 12.94
N GLU A 29 3.26 -8.39 13.48
CA GLU A 29 4.38 -8.68 14.43
C GLU A 29 5.67 -9.23 13.78
N ASP A 30 6.45 -8.29 13.25
CA ASP A 30 7.82 -7.98 13.71
C ASP A 30 9.08 -8.65 13.07
N ASN A 31 10.21 -7.93 13.19
CA ASN A 31 11.62 -8.26 12.94
C ASN A 31 12.17 -8.34 11.50
N SER A 32 12.80 -7.25 11.04
CA SER A 32 14.27 -7.19 10.93
C SER A 32 14.79 -5.76 10.68
N ILE A 33 16.10 -5.55 10.90
CA ILE A 33 16.74 -4.22 11.09
C ILE A 33 17.78 -3.92 10.00
N VAL A 34 17.73 -2.72 9.38
CA VAL A 34 18.92 -1.97 8.87
C VAL A 34 18.69 -0.46 9.09
N GLU A 35 19.77 0.31 9.17
CA GLU A 35 19.89 1.63 9.82
C GLU A 35 19.54 2.88 8.98
N THR A 36 18.99 3.87 9.70
CA THR A 36 19.19 5.35 9.64
C THR A 36 19.26 6.13 8.31
N ARG A 37 18.58 7.29 8.33
CA ARG A 37 19.20 8.60 8.05
C ARG A 37 18.46 9.76 8.73
N ASP A 38 19.18 10.85 8.93
CA ASP A 38 18.88 11.90 9.90
C ASP A 38 17.68 12.80 9.53
N ARG A 39 17.04 13.36 10.56
CA ARG A 39 16.16 14.54 10.44
C ARG A 39 16.65 15.60 11.42
N GLU A 40 16.98 16.79 10.92
CA GLU A 40 17.21 17.95 11.79
C GLU A 40 15.88 18.40 12.43
N PRO A 41 15.88 18.81 13.71
CA PRO A 41 14.68 19.33 14.36
C PRO A 41 14.41 20.78 13.92
N ILE A 42 13.19 21.04 13.43
CA ILE A 42 12.72 22.40 13.16
C ILE A 42 12.53 23.15 14.49
N ASP A 43 13.06 24.36 14.58
CA ASP A 43 12.94 25.23 15.76
C ASP A 43 11.53 25.86 15.85
N TRP A 44 10.90 25.75 17.02
CA TRP A 44 9.59 26.31 17.35
C TRP A 44 9.63 27.27 18.56
N THR A 45 10.76 27.93 18.82
CA THR A 45 10.96 28.82 19.99
C THR A 45 10.28 30.20 19.91
N ASN A 46 9.03 30.27 19.45
CA ASN A 46 8.19 31.48 19.51
C ASN A 46 7.13 31.40 20.63
N LYS A 47 7.59 31.41 21.89
CA LYS A 47 6.69 31.44 23.06
C LYS A 47 6.05 32.83 23.24
N LYS A 48 4.73 32.92 23.04
CA LYS A 48 3.89 33.93 23.73
C LYS A 48 3.28 33.26 24.96
N GLU A 49 3.59 33.75 26.15
CA GLU A 49 2.99 33.26 27.40
C GLU A 49 1.53 33.74 27.52
N LEU A 50 0.60 32.79 27.59
CA LEU A 50 -0.79 33.05 27.97
C LEU A 50 -0.91 33.01 29.49
N LYS A 51 -0.83 34.17 30.15
CA LYS A 51 -1.22 34.29 31.56
C LYS A 51 -2.75 34.28 31.68
N LEU A 52 -3.25 33.34 32.47
CA LEU A 52 -4.63 33.32 32.97
C LEU A 52 -4.61 33.77 34.43
N GLU A 53 -5.09 34.98 34.69
CA GLU A 53 -5.46 35.43 36.04
C GLU A 53 -6.96 35.16 36.24
N VAL A 54 -7.31 34.44 37.32
CA VAL A 54 -8.69 34.07 37.64
C VAL A 54 -8.97 34.51 39.07
N GLU A 55 -9.65 35.66 39.22
CA GLU A 55 -10.12 36.12 40.52
C GLU A 55 -11.40 35.37 40.94
N HIS A 56 -11.41 34.90 42.19
CA HIS A 56 -12.58 34.41 42.93
C HIS A 56 -13.57 33.45 42.23
N ILE A 57 -13.32 32.14 42.34
CA ILE A 57 -14.33 31.11 42.11
C ILE A 57 -15.20 30.92 43.37
N GLN A 58 -16.53 30.85 43.21
CA GLN A 58 -17.47 30.39 44.25
C GLN A 58 -18.06 29.02 43.89
N ASN A 59 -18.42 28.22 44.90
CA ASN A 59 -18.95 26.87 44.72
C ASN A 59 -20.24 26.84 43.88
N GLY A 60 -20.35 25.86 42.98
CA GLY A 60 -21.56 25.58 42.20
C GLY A 60 -21.58 26.14 40.76
N MET A 61 -20.48 26.73 40.28
CA MET A 61 -20.40 27.29 38.93
C MET A 61 -19.88 26.26 37.91
N ASN A 62 -20.63 26.00 36.83
CA ASN A 62 -20.12 25.26 35.66
C ASN A 62 -19.12 26.15 34.91
N ILE A 63 -17.88 25.68 34.73
CA ILE A 63 -16.84 26.41 33.98
C ILE A 63 -16.75 25.84 32.56
N SER A 64 -17.40 26.51 31.60
CA SER A 64 -17.28 26.18 30.18
C SER A 64 -16.09 26.92 29.55
N MET A 65 -14.98 26.22 29.30
CA MET A 65 -13.83 26.79 28.58
C MET A 65 -14.01 26.69 27.06
N ASN A 66 -14.16 27.84 26.40
CA ASN A 66 -14.13 27.94 24.93
C ASN A 66 -12.68 28.19 24.46
N VAL A 67 -11.93 27.12 24.18
CA VAL A 67 -10.62 27.23 23.52
C VAL A 67 -10.84 27.19 22.00
N LYS A 68 -10.53 28.31 21.32
CA LYS A 68 -10.70 28.44 19.87
C LYS A 68 -9.42 28.02 19.15
N PHE A 69 -9.53 27.01 18.30
CA PHE A 69 -8.48 26.59 17.36
C PHE A 69 -8.86 27.05 15.95
N ASP A 70 -8.04 27.89 15.32
CA ASP A 70 -8.21 28.24 13.91
C ASP A 70 -7.57 27.15 13.04
N ILE A 71 -8.37 26.17 12.61
CA ILE A 71 -7.93 25.07 11.75
C ILE A 71 -7.93 25.53 10.29
N ILE A 72 -6.74 25.65 9.69
CA ILE A 72 -6.56 26.04 8.28
C ILE A 72 -6.48 24.77 7.43
N GLY A 73 -7.64 24.22 7.03
CA GLY A 73 -7.70 23.08 6.10
C GLY A 73 -9.08 22.41 6.05
N GLN A 74 -9.36 21.71 4.95
CA GLN A 74 -10.49 20.76 4.89
C GLN A 74 -10.09 19.47 5.58
N ILE A 75 -10.87 19.02 6.57
CA ILE A 75 -10.66 17.76 7.28
C ILE A 75 -11.46 16.66 6.55
N ASN A 76 -10.80 15.55 6.20
CA ASN A 76 -11.48 14.38 5.67
C ASN A 76 -11.84 13.40 6.82
N ASN A 77 -12.90 12.61 6.65
CA ASN A 77 -13.53 11.87 7.75
C ASN A 77 -12.67 10.76 8.41
N ASN A 78 -11.45 10.51 7.94
CA ASN A 78 -10.55 9.45 8.42
C ASN A 78 -9.22 9.97 9.03
N ASP A 79 -9.02 11.29 9.14
CA ASP A 79 -7.75 11.86 9.60
C ASP A 79 -7.57 11.73 11.13
N THR A 80 -6.61 10.92 11.57
CA THR A 80 -6.38 10.63 13.00
C THR A 80 -5.25 11.52 13.56
N PHE A 81 -5.60 12.59 14.27
CA PHE A 81 -4.62 13.53 14.82
C PHE A 81 -3.99 13.01 16.14
N GLY A 82 -2.74 12.55 16.06
CA GLY A 82 -1.93 12.17 17.23
C GLY A 82 -1.27 13.37 17.90
N LEU A 83 -1.75 13.76 19.10
CA LEU A 83 -1.08 14.76 19.95
C LEU A 83 0.18 14.16 20.59
N LYS A 84 1.37 14.50 20.07
CA LYS A 84 2.64 14.10 20.69
C LYS A 84 2.95 14.97 21.90
N ILE A 85 2.97 14.36 23.10
CA ILE A 85 3.46 14.98 24.33
C ILE A 85 5.02 15.01 24.27
N PRO A 86 5.69 16.11 24.69
CA PRO A 86 7.16 16.17 24.69
C PRO A 86 7.82 15.18 25.67
N ASP A 87 8.94 14.61 25.24
CA ASP A 87 9.66 13.52 25.92
C ASP A 87 10.57 14.00 27.08
N GLU A 88 10.01 14.60 28.14
CA GLU A 88 10.77 14.97 29.37
C GLU A 88 10.11 14.49 30.69
N PHE A 89 9.79 13.20 30.80
CA PHE A 89 9.53 12.57 32.12
C PHE A 89 10.12 11.15 32.21
N PHE A 90 11.28 11.03 32.87
CA PHE A 90 11.79 9.75 33.33
C PHE A 90 11.11 9.34 34.64
N VAL A 91 10.56 8.13 34.69
CA VAL A 91 10.10 7.48 35.92
C VAL A 91 10.97 6.25 36.18
N ASP A 92 11.80 6.31 37.21
CA ASP A 92 12.58 5.15 37.69
C ASP A 92 11.76 4.30 38.67
N ASN A 93 11.94 2.98 38.61
CA ASN A 93 11.01 1.99 39.16
C ASN A 93 11.12 1.74 40.68
N GLU A 94 11.90 2.54 41.43
CA GLU A 94 12.17 2.31 42.86
C GLU A 94 11.72 3.38 43.86
N ASN A 95 10.96 4.41 43.44
CA ASN A 95 10.17 5.29 44.34
C ASN A 95 10.96 5.90 45.54
N LYS A 96 12.17 6.43 45.30
CA LYS A 96 13.02 7.06 46.33
C LYS A 96 13.41 8.48 45.92
N ALA A 97 12.99 9.46 46.71
CA ALA A 97 13.33 10.86 46.50
C ALA A 97 14.69 11.21 47.12
N PHE A 98 15.44 12.09 46.44
CA PHE A 98 16.58 12.81 46.98
C PHE A 98 16.34 14.32 46.84
N LEU A 99 16.74 15.09 47.86
CA LEU A 99 16.81 16.55 47.77
C LEU A 99 18.20 16.97 47.30
N ASP A 100 18.27 18.02 46.48
CA ASP A 100 19.29 19.05 46.69
C ASP A 100 18.68 20.45 46.61
N LYS A 101 19.42 21.46 47.07
CA LYS A 101 18.85 22.78 47.39
C LYS A 101 18.79 23.68 46.15
N ASN A 102 17.64 24.30 45.92
CA ASN A 102 17.43 25.70 46.32
C ASN A 102 15.95 26.10 46.12
N ASN A 103 15.55 27.11 46.90
CA ASN A 103 14.24 27.77 46.91
C ASN A 103 13.02 26.96 47.38
N THR A 104 12.32 27.61 48.32
CA THR A 104 10.93 27.36 48.73
C THR A 104 9.95 27.67 47.58
N ASP A 105 8.68 27.25 47.56
CA ASP A 105 7.76 27.03 48.69
C ASP A 105 6.70 25.92 48.49
N VAL A 106 6.03 25.56 49.59
CA VAL A 106 4.72 24.88 49.77
C VAL A 106 4.19 23.97 48.63
N GLY A 107 4.14 22.66 48.88
CA GLY A 107 3.43 21.68 48.04
C GLY A 107 2.04 21.26 48.55
N ILE A 108 1.29 20.51 47.74
CA ILE A 108 0.01 19.87 48.09
C ILE A 108 0.17 18.34 48.02
N TYR A 109 -0.43 17.63 48.97
CA TYR A 109 -0.33 16.17 49.11
C TYR A 109 -1.30 15.45 48.17
N ALA A 110 -0.80 14.48 47.40
CA ALA A 110 -1.65 13.52 46.70
C ALA A 110 -2.25 12.52 47.71
N ILE A 111 -3.58 12.53 47.86
CA ILE A 111 -4.30 11.47 48.58
C ILE A 111 -4.50 10.29 47.63
N LYS A 112 -4.32 9.09 48.19
CA LYS A 112 -4.30 7.83 47.46
C LYS A 112 -5.72 7.35 47.11
N ASP A 113 -5.82 6.57 46.04
CA ASP A 113 -6.96 5.71 45.68
C ASP A 113 -8.29 6.42 45.34
N ASN A 114 -8.43 6.91 44.09
CA ASN A 114 -9.70 6.96 43.36
C ASN A 114 -9.47 7.07 41.84
N PHE A 115 -10.18 6.26 41.03
CA PHE A 115 -10.08 6.28 39.57
C PHE A 115 -10.99 7.35 38.97
N LEU A 116 -10.45 8.22 38.10
CA LEU A 116 -11.24 9.15 37.31
C LEU A 116 -11.64 8.51 35.97
N GLN A 117 -12.90 8.10 35.84
CA GLN A 117 -13.40 7.42 34.63
C GLN A 117 -14.03 8.42 33.66
N ALA A 118 -13.26 8.85 32.65
CA ALA A 118 -13.74 9.75 31.59
C ALA A 118 -14.44 8.95 30.47
N THR A 119 -15.72 9.26 30.20
CA THR A 119 -16.55 8.53 29.23
C THR A 119 -16.87 9.40 28.01
N PHE A 120 -16.08 9.25 26.94
CA PHE A 120 -16.26 9.99 25.69
C PHE A 120 -17.58 9.60 25.01
N THR A 121 -18.49 10.56 24.84
CA THR A 121 -19.82 10.34 24.22
C THR A 121 -20.01 11.26 23.01
N LYS A 122 -19.90 10.70 21.79
CA LYS A 122 -19.97 11.44 20.52
C LYS A 122 -21.42 11.82 20.17
N ASN A 123 -21.87 13.00 20.60
CA ASN A 123 -23.14 13.58 20.15
C ASN A 123 -22.92 14.46 18.89
N LEU A 124 -23.37 13.98 17.73
CA LEU A 124 -23.33 14.73 16.47
C LEU A 124 -24.59 15.59 16.30
N ARG A 125 -24.45 16.91 16.40
CA ARG A 125 -25.28 17.96 15.76
C ARG A 125 -24.73 19.36 16.09
N ASP A 126 -23.96 19.93 15.17
CA ASP A 126 -24.23 21.25 14.56
C ASP A 126 -23.18 21.60 13.50
N ILE A 127 -23.52 22.49 12.57
CA ILE A 127 -22.88 22.59 11.25
C ILE A 127 -21.79 23.69 11.19
N ASN A 128 -21.42 24.29 12.32
CA ASN A 128 -20.58 25.50 12.40
C ASN A 128 -19.19 25.32 13.06
N GLY A 129 -18.59 24.12 12.98
CA GLY A 129 -17.14 23.95 13.23
C GLY A 129 -16.62 24.22 14.64
N VAL A 130 -17.49 24.20 15.67
CA VAL A 130 -17.09 24.33 17.08
C VAL A 130 -17.20 22.96 17.76
N ILE A 131 -16.13 22.55 18.47
CA ILE A 131 -16.13 21.36 19.32
C ILE A 131 -16.14 21.83 20.78
N SER A 132 -17.22 21.55 21.49
CA SER A 132 -17.37 21.85 22.92
C SER A 132 -17.28 20.57 23.75
N PHE A 133 -16.69 20.66 24.95
CA PHE A 133 -16.54 19.54 25.88
C PHE A 133 -17.19 19.88 27.23
N ASP A 134 -18.15 19.08 27.68
CA ASP A 134 -18.72 19.16 29.02
C ASP A 134 -17.98 18.21 29.98
N LEU A 135 -17.60 18.71 31.16
CA LEU A 135 -16.87 17.94 32.17
C LEU A 135 -17.66 17.92 33.48
N GLN A 136 -18.38 16.82 33.73
CA GLN A 136 -19.20 16.65 34.93
C GLN A 136 -18.43 16.01 36.09
N ILE A 137 -18.44 16.67 37.24
CA ILE A 137 -17.97 16.12 38.52
C ILE A 137 -19.21 15.81 39.38
N LYS A 138 -19.23 14.65 40.05
CA LYS A 138 -20.27 14.29 41.04
C LYS A 138 -19.69 14.33 42.45
N GLU A 139 -20.43 14.97 43.36
CA GLU A 139 -20.11 15.00 44.78
C GLU A 139 -20.31 13.62 45.45
N ASN A 140 -19.58 13.39 46.55
CA ASN A 140 -20.05 12.56 47.67
C ASN A 140 -19.36 12.98 48.98
N THR A 141 -20.12 13.67 49.83
CA THR A 141 -20.04 13.76 51.31
C THR A 141 -18.70 13.56 52.05
N LEU A 142 -18.30 14.56 52.84
CA LEU A 142 -17.70 14.40 54.17
C LEU A 142 -17.95 15.66 55.04
N THR A 143 -17.84 15.56 56.37
CA THR A 143 -18.43 16.49 57.35
C THR A 143 -17.45 17.02 58.42
N ASP A 144 -17.70 18.27 58.88
CA ASP A 144 -17.23 18.92 60.13
C ASP A 144 -15.70 19.14 60.33
N ILE A 145 -15.15 20.38 60.45
CA ILE A 145 -15.22 21.40 61.53
C ILE A 145 -14.36 21.01 62.77
N PRO A 146 -13.48 21.87 63.41
CA PRO A 146 -13.58 23.35 63.55
C PRO A 146 -12.29 24.24 63.48
N GLN A 147 -12.54 25.55 63.30
CA GLN A 147 -11.90 26.78 63.84
C GLN A 147 -10.48 26.79 64.50
N GLN A 148 -9.65 27.81 64.17
CA GLN A 148 -9.37 28.98 65.07
C GLN A 148 -8.49 30.11 64.47
N LYS A 149 -8.88 31.37 64.75
CA LYS A 149 -8.08 32.64 64.86
C LYS A 149 -7.40 33.22 63.59
N GLU A 150 -7.55 34.48 63.14
CA GLU A 150 -7.94 35.79 63.74
C GLU A 150 -6.80 36.45 64.58
N ILE A 151 -6.48 37.77 64.57
CA ILE A 151 -7.17 39.04 64.17
C ILE A 151 -6.17 40.10 63.59
N VAL A 152 -6.64 41.35 63.36
CA VAL A 152 -5.91 42.63 63.00
C VAL A 152 -5.55 42.77 61.50
N LEU A 153 -5.94 43.80 60.69
CA LEU A 153 -6.72 45.07 60.78
C LEU A 153 -6.00 46.42 61.08
N GLN A 154 -5.65 47.17 60.02
CA GLN A 154 -5.77 48.65 59.88
C GLN A 154 -5.85 49.00 58.38
N ARG A 155 -6.85 49.68 57.79
CA ARG A 155 -7.96 50.59 58.19
C ARG A 155 -7.61 52.08 58.31
N PHE A 156 -8.07 52.87 57.34
CA PHE A 156 -8.96 54.06 57.43
C PHE A 156 -9.70 54.12 56.06
N ASP A 157 -11.04 54.03 55.94
CA ASP A 157 -12.13 54.95 56.36
C ASP A 157 -12.43 56.02 55.27
N ASP A 158 -13.69 56.36 54.93
CA ASP A 158 -14.98 55.78 55.33
C ASP A 158 -16.17 56.30 54.45
N ASN A 159 -17.29 55.57 54.45
CA ASN A 159 -18.70 56.06 54.42
C ASN A 159 -19.30 56.82 53.19
N SER A 160 -20.63 56.82 52.94
CA SER A 160 -21.76 55.96 53.40
C SER A 160 -23.07 56.28 52.63
N ILE A 161 -23.79 55.32 52.01
CA ILE A 161 -24.97 54.55 52.51
C ILE A 161 -26.33 55.31 52.64
N ASN A 162 -27.38 54.78 51.99
CA ASN A 162 -28.72 54.40 52.54
C ASN A 162 -29.58 53.77 51.41
N SER A 163 -30.26 52.60 51.49
CA SER A 163 -30.91 51.78 52.55
C SER A 163 -32.37 52.19 52.87
N ILE A 164 -33.37 51.30 53.12
CA ILE A 164 -33.43 49.83 53.36
C ILE A 164 -34.75 49.23 52.77
N PHE A 165 -35.00 47.91 52.96
CA PHE A 165 -36.28 47.13 52.94
C PHE A 165 -36.72 46.42 51.62
N ILE A 166 -37.60 45.41 51.63
CA ILE A 166 -37.60 44.07 52.32
C ILE A 166 -38.70 43.11 51.73
N ASP A 167 -38.37 41.81 51.67
CA ASP A 167 -39.16 40.54 51.71
C ASP A 167 -40.72 40.48 51.55
N ILE A 168 -41.22 39.47 50.82
CA ILE A 168 -42.30 38.50 51.20
C ILE A 168 -42.60 37.48 50.06
N PRO A 169 -42.82 36.17 50.34
CA PRO A 169 -43.20 35.15 49.34
C PRO A 169 -44.71 34.82 49.25
N ALA A 170 -45.11 34.34 48.07
CA ALA A 170 -46.25 33.45 47.74
C ALA A 170 -47.68 33.71 48.31
N LEU A 171 -48.67 33.90 47.42
CA LEU A 171 -49.71 32.87 47.15
C LEU A 171 -50.61 33.18 45.93
N GLU A 172 -51.51 32.24 45.64
CA GLU A 172 -52.36 32.03 44.45
C GLU A 172 -53.27 33.16 43.87
N LYS A 173 -53.47 33.07 42.54
CA LYS A 173 -54.74 33.22 41.76
C LYS A 173 -55.49 34.57 41.65
N ASN A 174 -55.70 34.93 40.38
CA ASN A 174 -56.96 35.37 39.74
C ASN A 174 -57.45 36.85 39.80
N ILE A 175 -57.78 37.34 38.58
CA ILE A 175 -58.93 38.21 38.21
C ILE A 175 -58.79 39.75 38.41
N THR A 176 -58.38 40.41 37.31
CA THR A 176 -58.90 41.65 36.66
C THR A 176 -59.19 42.97 37.41
N ASN A 177 -58.81 44.07 36.72
CA ASN A 177 -59.41 45.41 36.64
C ASN A 177 -59.04 46.55 37.63
N ASP A 178 -58.66 47.68 36.99
CA ASP A 178 -59.03 49.09 37.25
C ASP A 178 -58.77 49.76 38.62
N SER A 179 -57.65 50.50 38.68
CA SER A 179 -57.52 51.91 39.14
C SER A 179 -58.03 52.37 40.53
N LEU A 180 -57.19 53.14 41.29
CA LEU A 180 -57.47 54.53 41.74
C LEU A 180 -56.43 55.12 42.75
N VAL A 181 -55.78 56.21 42.33
CA VAL A 181 -55.48 57.50 43.05
C VAL A 181 -55.11 57.54 44.56
N PHE A 182 -53.91 58.09 44.84
CA PHE A 182 -53.63 59.16 45.85
C PHE A 182 -52.46 60.03 45.29
N LYS A 183 -52.30 61.37 45.37
CA LYS A 183 -52.75 62.55 46.18
C LYS A 183 -51.76 63.17 47.22
N ASN A 184 -50.74 63.87 46.70
CA ASN A 184 -50.24 65.23 47.02
C ASN A 184 -49.87 65.74 48.45
N PHE A 185 -49.18 66.91 48.42
CA PHE A 185 -48.74 67.87 49.48
C PHE A 185 -47.38 67.54 50.14
N ASP A 186 -46.33 68.38 50.13
CA ASP A 186 -46.04 69.70 49.51
C ASP A 186 -44.52 69.79 49.15
N GLN A 187 -44.04 70.54 48.14
CA GLN A 187 -43.61 71.97 48.16
C GLN A 187 -42.88 72.41 49.47
N ILE A 188 -41.81 73.22 49.50
CA ILE A 188 -41.30 74.35 48.70
C ILE A 188 -39.75 74.26 48.72
N ASN A 189 -38.95 74.53 47.67
CA ASN A 189 -38.62 75.88 47.17
C ASN A 189 -37.91 75.84 45.79
N THR A 190 -38.10 76.87 44.96
CA THR A 190 -37.67 76.88 43.55
C THR A 190 -36.64 77.97 43.21
N LYS A 191 -35.84 77.69 42.18
CA LYS A 191 -35.47 78.69 41.16
C LYS A 191 -35.91 78.17 39.78
N ILE A 192 -36.19 79.09 38.87
CA ILE A 192 -37.08 78.85 37.73
C ILE A 192 -36.30 78.59 36.44
N GLN A 193 -36.66 77.50 35.76
CA GLN A 193 -36.95 77.40 34.32
C GLN A 193 -37.92 76.19 34.21
N GLU A 194 -39.22 76.39 34.02
CA GLU A 194 -39.88 76.73 32.74
C GLU A 194 -39.42 75.84 31.58
N ASN A 195 -40.30 74.90 31.19
CA ASN A 195 -40.27 74.09 29.97
C ASN A 195 -38.86 73.73 29.43
N SER A 196 -38.06 73.01 30.22
CA SER A 196 -36.89 72.31 29.65
C SER A 196 -37.39 71.27 28.65
N VAL A 197 -37.20 71.55 27.36
CA VAL A 197 -37.41 70.61 26.25
C VAL A 197 -36.41 69.45 26.27
N PHE A 198 -35.38 69.52 27.11
CA PHE A 198 -34.40 68.46 27.35
C PHE A 198 -34.67 67.71 28.66
N THR A 199 -34.53 66.39 28.62
CA THR A 199 -34.33 65.51 29.78
C THR A 199 -32.84 65.28 29.95
N ILE A 200 -32.29 65.66 31.11
CA ILE A 200 -30.85 65.67 31.39
C ILE A 200 -30.60 64.96 32.74
N GLU A 201 -29.59 64.10 32.80
CA GLU A 201 -29.10 63.46 34.02
C GLU A 201 -27.60 63.77 34.19
N GLY A 202 -27.25 64.53 35.22
CA GLY A 202 -25.87 65.00 35.44
C GLY A 202 -25.38 65.87 34.28
N THR A 203 -24.43 65.34 33.50
CA THR A 203 -23.89 65.96 32.28
C THR A 203 -24.32 65.21 30.99
N THR A 204 -25.27 64.29 31.08
CA THR A 204 -25.78 63.52 29.93
C THR A 204 -27.16 64.02 29.51
N LEU A 205 -27.33 64.34 28.23
CA LEU A 205 -28.63 64.59 27.62
C LEU A 205 -29.27 63.24 27.25
N LEU A 206 -30.39 62.91 27.90
CA LEU A 206 -31.10 61.64 27.72
C LEU A 206 -32.17 61.69 26.63
N GLN A 207 -32.88 62.82 26.49
CA GLN A 207 -33.95 62.98 25.51
C GLN A 207 -34.21 64.45 25.19
N TYR A 208 -34.65 64.74 23.97
CA TYR A 208 -35.26 66.00 23.56
C TYR A 208 -36.72 65.77 23.15
N ASN A 209 -37.62 66.59 23.70
CA ASN A 209 -39.08 66.51 23.53
C ASN A 209 -39.68 67.84 22.98
N GLY A 210 -38.84 68.74 22.44
CA GLY A 210 -39.27 70.03 21.90
C GLY A 210 -39.74 69.99 20.45
N THR A 211 -40.09 71.17 19.94
CA THR A 211 -40.59 71.37 18.56
C THR A 211 -39.87 72.49 17.80
N GLU A 212 -38.80 73.03 18.38
CA GLU A 212 -37.94 74.04 17.78
C GLU A 212 -37.16 73.50 16.58
N SER A 213 -36.99 74.33 15.54
CA SER A 213 -36.19 73.97 14.36
C SER A 213 -34.70 74.29 14.49
N GLU A 214 -34.35 75.17 15.43
CA GLU A 214 -32.97 75.49 15.81
C GLU A 214 -32.80 75.21 17.30
N ILE A 215 -31.78 74.43 17.66
CA ILE A 215 -31.56 73.95 19.04
C ILE A 215 -30.18 74.37 19.54
N PHE A 216 -30.12 74.84 20.78
CA PHE A 216 -28.88 75.04 21.53
C PHE A 216 -28.82 74.02 22.67
N VAL A 217 -27.89 73.05 22.60
CA VAL A 217 -27.67 72.07 23.66
C VAL A 217 -26.88 72.72 24.82
N PRO A 218 -27.23 72.51 26.09
CA PRO A 218 -26.60 73.24 27.21
C PRO A 218 -25.09 73.00 27.36
N GLU A 219 -24.35 74.06 27.69
CA GLU A 219 -22.88 74.11 27.82
C GLU A 219 -22.25 73.15 28.85
N ASN A 220 -23.04 72.44 29.64
CA ASN A 220 -22.59 71.44 30.60
C ASN A 220 -22.79 69.97 30.16
N ILE A 221 -23.22 69.74 28.90
CA ILE A 221 -23.48 68.39 28.38
C ILE A 221 -22.20 67.78 27.80
N THR A 222 -21.68 66.75 28.47
CA THR A 222 -20.53 65.96 28.04
C THR A 222 -20.89 64.81 27.12
N SER A 223 -22.15 64.40 27.11
CA SER A 223 -22.60 63.15 26.48
C SER A 223 -24.05 63.25 26.03
N ILE A 224 -24.37 62.79 24.82
CA ILE A 224 -25.75 62.62 24.35
C ILE A 224 -26.03 61.12 24.25
N ALA A 225 -26.98 60.63 25.06
CA ALA A 225 -27.31 59.21 25.17
C ALA A 225 -28.12 58.70 23.96
N ALA A 226 -28.11 57.39 23.77
CA ALA A 226 -28.72 56.76 22.61
C ALA A 226 -30.17 57.21 22.40
N LYS A 227 -30.54 57.47 21.14
CA LYS A 227 -31.89 57.85 20.69
C LYS A 227 -32.41 59.20 21.18
N ALA A 228 -31.59 60.05 21.81
CA ALA A 228 -32.04 61.29 22.44
C ALA A 228 -32.83 62.24 21.51
N PHE A 229 -32.58 62.24 20.19
CA PHE A 229 -33.31 63.04 19.19
C PHE A 229 -34.03 62.17 18.13
N GLN A 230 -34.14 60.84 18.32
CA GLN A 230 -34.59 59.90 17.29
C GLN A 230 -35.94 60.30 16.65
N GLY A 231 -35.98 60.26 15.32
CA GLY A 231 -37.18 60.48 14.51
C GLY A 231 -37.65 61.94 14.43
N ASN A 232 -36.87 62.92 14.91
CA ASN A 232 -37.30 64.31 14.95
C ASN A 232 -37.31 64.95 13.54
N GLN A 233 -38.50 65.37 13.09
CA GLN A 233 -38.71 66.00 11.77
C GLN A 233 -38.75 67.53 11.81
N ASN A 234 -38.56 68.17 12.97
CA ASN A 234 -38.63 69.63 13.11
C ASN A 234 -37.24 70.29 13.05
N ILE A 235 -36.21 69.62 13.58
CA ILE A 235 -34.84 70.14 13.66
C ILE A 235 -34.27 70.32 12.26
N THR A 236 -33.71 71.50 12.01
CA THR A 236 -32.93 71.83 10.80
C THR A 236 -31.49 72.23 11.14
N LEU A 237 -31.25 72.79 12.33
CA LEU A 237 -29.93 73.18 12.85
C LEU A 237 -29.81 72.82 14.34
N ILE A 238 -28.67 72.26 14.74
CA ILE A 238 -28.33 72.03 16.14
C ILE A 238 -26.93 72.53 16.47
N HIS A 239 -26.83 73.32 17.54
CA HIS A 239 -25.59 73.81 18.13
C HIS A 239 -25.22 72.89 19.30
N LEU A 240 -24.07 72.22 19.19
CA LEU A 240 -23.53 71.32 20.19
C LEU A 240 -22.45 72.05 21.02
N PRO A 241 -22.36 71.83 22.35
CA PRO A 241 -21.47 72.59 23.22
C PRO A 241 -20.03 72.08 23.15
N GLU A 242 -19.05 72.96 23.37
CA GLU A 242 -17.62 72.60 23.40
C GLU A 242 -17.26 71.59 24.51
N SER A 243 -18.14 71.38 25.49
CA SER A 243 -17.98 70.36 26.53
C SER A 243 -18.35 68.93 26.09
N LEU A 244 -18.91 68.74 24.89
CA LEU A 244 -19.36 67.44 24.38
C LEU A 244 -18.18 66.52 24.04
N VAL A 245 -18.19 65.32 24.62
CA VAL A 245 -17.16 64.27 24.45
C VAL A 245 -17.69 63.07 23.68
N SER A 246 -18.98 62.74 23.78
CA SER A 246 -19.55 61.60 23.06
C SER A 246 -20.98 61.80 22.53
N ILE A 247 -21.21 61.23 21.35
CA ILE A 247 -22.53 61.05 20.73
C ILE A 247 -22.75 59.53 20.67
N ASP A 248 -23.76 59.03 21.37
CA ASP A 248 -24.06 57.59 21.47
C ASP A 248 -24.81 57.06 20.21
N ASN A 249 -25.34 55.85 20.27
CA ASN A 249 -25.98 55.15 19.17
C ASN A 249 -27.35 55.73 18.78
N GLU A 250 -27.69 55.73 17.50
CA GLU A 250 -29.02 56.11 16.98
C GLU A 250 -29.51 57.53 17.41
N VAL A 251 -28.61 58.42 17.88
CA VAL A 251 -28.97 59.71 18.51
C VAL A 251 -29.86 60.59 17.63
N PHE A 252 -29.49 60.78 16.37
CA PHE A 252 -30.22 61.53 15.35
C PHE A 252 -30.81 60.60 14.26
N LEU A 253 -30.96 59.30 14.53
CA LEU A 253 -31.59 58.36 13.59
C LEU A 253 -32.95 58.90 13.13
N ASP A 254 -33.17 58.90 11.81
CA ASP A 254 -34.35 59.42 11.11
C ASP A 254 -34.61 60.93 11.26
N CYS A 255 -33.64 61.75 11.69
CA CYS A 255 -33.75 63.21 11.73
C CYS A 255 -33.68 63.85 10.33
N SER A 256 -34.65 63.52 9.46
CA SER A 256 -34.49 63.72 8.01
C SER A 256 -34.38 65.18 7.55
N ASN A 257 -34.87 66.14 8.35
CA ASN A 257 -34.78 67.57 8.07
C ASN A 257 -33.52 68.26 8.62
N LEU A 258 -32.68 67.57 9.41
CA LEU A 258 -31.43 68.10 9.94
C LEU A 258 -30.47 68.41 8.77
N ALA A 259 -30.17 69.71 8.57
CA ALA A 259 -29.47 70.20 7.39
C ALA A 259 -28.02 70.62 7.68
N SER A 260 -27.74 71.02 8.92
CA SER A 260 -26.42 71.44 9.38
C SER A 260 -26.22 71.14 10.87
N LEU A 261 -25.03 70.69 11.22
CA LEU A 261 -24.52 70.55 12.59
C LEU A 261 -22.99 70.65 12.55
N VAL A 262 -22.39 71.15 13.62
CA VAL A 262 -20.93 71.13 13.82
C VAL A 262 -20.63 70.20 14.98
N ILE A 263 -19.79 69.19 14.77
CA ILE A 263 -19.34 68.30 15.86
C ILE A 263 -18.15 69.00 16.56
N PRO A 264 -18.25 69.33 17.85
CA PRO A 264 -17.19 70.04 18.56
C PRO A 264 -15.89 69.24 18.62
N ASP A 265 -14.76 69.94 18.62
CA ASP A 265 -13.42 69.34 18.54
C ASP A 265 -13.05 68.47 19.76
N ASN A 266 -13.85 68.47 20.82
CA ASN A 266 -13.65 67.61 21.99
C ASN A 266 -14.39 66.27 21.92
N VAL A 267 -15.19 66.03 20.87
CA VAL A 267 -15.89 64.74 20.67
C VAL A 267 -14.89 63.65 20.30
N GLU A 268 -14.78 62.63 21.14
CA GLU A 268 -13.88 61.48 20.96
C GLU A 268 -14.59 60.26 20.37
N SER A 269 -15.92 60.17 20.45
CA SER A 269 -16.71 59.04 19.92
C SER A 269 -18.08 59.41 19.34
N ILE A 270 -18.42 58.76 18.24
CA ILE A 270 -19.75 58.77 17.60
C ILE A 270 -20.26 57.32 17.51
N GLY A 271 -21.50 57.07 17.91
CA GLY A 271 -22.11 55.73 17.93
C GLY A 271 -22.53 55.17 16.57
N TYR A 272 -23.00 53.92 16.58
CA TYR A 272 -23.63 53.27 15.44
C TYR A 272 -24.92 54.00 15.06
N ASN A 273 -25.17 54.14 13.75
CA ASN A 273 -26.38 54.78 13.19
C ASN A 273 -26.65 56.22 13.73
N ALA A 274 -25.64 56.90 14.29
CA ALA A 274 -25.83 58.12 15.08
C ALA A 274 -26.50 59.28 14.31
N PHE A 275 -26.35 59.33 12.99
CA PHE A 275 -27.01 60.27 12.07
C PHE A 275 -27.73 59.55 10.92
N GLU A 276 -28.10 58.27 11.09
CA GLU A 276 -28.77 57.51 10.03
C GLU A 276 -30.03 58.23 9.53
N ASN A 277 -30.26 58.25 8.21
CA ASN A 277 -31.38 58.91 7.54
C ASN A 277 -31.48 60.43 7.75
N CYS A 278 -30.41 61.13 8.17
CA CYS A 278 -30.31 62.60 8.16
C CYS A 278 -30.22 63.15 6.73
N LYS A 279 -31.31 63.04 5.97
CA LYS A 279 -31.37 63.24 4.52
C LYS A 279 -31.13 64.66 4.04
N SER A 280 -31.33 65.69 4.87
CA SER A 280 -31.01 67.08 4.53
C SER A 280 -29.55 67.47 4.80
N LEU A 281 -28.76 66.62 5.47
CA LEU A 281 -27.39 66.93 5.87
C LEU A 281 -26.48 66.96 4.63
N THR A 282 -25.76 68.08 4.43
CA THR A 282 -25.00 68.35 3.18
C THR A 282 -23.49 68.29 3.34
N ASN A 283 -23.00 68.64 4.52
CA ASN A 283 -21.61 68.51 4.96
C ASN A 283 -21.62 68.03 6.42
N VAL A 284 -20.55 67.38 6.85
CA VAL A 284 -20.29 67.10 8.26
C VAL A 284 -18.82 67.38 8.55
N HIS A 285 -18.59 68.23 9.56
CA HIS A 285 -17.27 68.38 10.13
C HIS A 285 -17.09 67.44 11.32
N LEU A 286 -16.28 66.39 11.16
CA LEU A 286 -15.87 65.47 12.22
C LEU A 286 -14.78 66.13 13.09
N SER A 287 -14.89 65.92 14.41
CA SER A 287 -13.90 66.33 15.41
C SER A 287 -12.49 65.83 15.08
N LYS A 288 -11.47 66.68 15.24
CA LYS A 288 -10.06 66.26 15.06
C LYS A 288 -9.58 65.25 16.11
N ASN A 289 -10.25 65.19 17.27
CA ASN A 289 -9.95 64.27 18.36
C ASN A 289 -10.80 62.98 18.31
N LEU A 290 -11.58 62.76 17.25
CA LEU A 290 -12.45 61.59 17.09
C LEU A 290 -11.62 60.29 16.99
N LYS A 291 -11.72 59.44 18.02
CA LYS A 291 -11.02 58.15 18.13
C LYS A 291 -11.87 56.99 17.57
N LYS A 292 -13.19 57.13 17.62
CA LYS A 292 -14.15 56.07 17.22
C LYS A 292 -15.37 56.63 16.49
N ILE A 293 -15.78 55.95 15.43
CA ILE A 293 -17.11 56.08 14.81
C ILE A 293 -17.75 54.70 14.67
N GLY A 294 -19.03 54.55 15.03
CA GLY A 294 -19.77 53.31 14.78
C GLY A 294 -20.07 53.15 13.29
N GLY A 295 -20.08 51.90 12.80
CA GLY A 295 -20.55 51.61 11.43
C GLY A 295 -21.97 52.15 11.20
N GLN A 296 -22.30 52.46 9.93
CA GLN A 296 -23.55 53.07 9.49
C GLN A 296 -23.88 54.46 10.10
N ALA A 297 -22.95 55.14 10.76
CA ALA A 297 -23.20 56.45 11.38
C ALA A 297 -23.84 57.51 10.47
N PHE A 298 -23.59 57.49 9.15
CA PHE A 298 -24.19 58.36 8.13
C PHE A 298 -24.92 57.58 7.02
N TYR A 299 -25.41 56.38 7.33
CA TYR A 299 -26.24 55.58 6.42
C TYR A 299 -27.51 56.36 6.05
N GLY A 300 -27.96 56.35 4.79
CA GLY A 300 -29.12 57.12 4.33
C GLY A 300 -28.95 58.64 4.26
N CYS A 301 -27.76 59.21 4.49
CA CYS A 301 -27.47 60.65 4.35
C CYS A 301 -27.34 61.07 2.87
N SER A 302 -28.42 60.93 2.10
CA SER A 302 -28.44 61.02 0.64
C SER A 302 -28.27 62.43 0.02
N ASN A 303 -27.85 63.42 0.81
CA ASN A 303 -27.41 64.73 0.32
C ASN A 303 -26.02 65.13 0.86
N LEU A 304 -25.33 64.27 1.60
CA LEU A 304 -23.98 64.52 2.09
C LEU A 304 -22.99 64.49 0.92
N VAL A 305 -22.34 65.63 0.65
CA VAL A 305 -21.40 65.83 -0.47
C VAL A 305 -19.94 65.91 0.00
N GLU A 306 -19.71 66.41 1.22
CA GLU A 306 -18.39 66.70 1.78
C GLU A 306 -18.23 66.15 3.20
N ILE A 307 -17.08 65.56 3.51
CA ILE A 307 -16.67 65.18 4.87
C ILE A 307 -15.15 65.36 5.08
N ASN A 308 -14.71 65.65 6.31
CA ASN A 308 -13.31 65.52 6.71
C ASN A 308 -13.05 64.23 7.51
N ILE A 309 -11.87 63.66 7.35
CA ILE A 309 -11.41 62.42 8.01
C ILE A 309 -10.24 62.73 8.95
N PRO A 310 -10.42 62.61 10.28
CA PRO A 310 -9.36 62.84 11.26
C PRO A 310 -8.36 61.67 11.32
N SER A 311 -7.10 61.97 11.64
CA SER A 311 -5.95 61.07 11.40
C SER A 311 -5.85 59.85 12.31
N ASN A 312 -6.59 59.80 13.43
CA ASN A 312 -6.48 58.77 14.47
C ASN A 312 -7.80 58.03 14.75
N MET A 313 -8.77 58.09 13.82
CA MET A 313 -10.08 57.48 13.98
C MET A 313 -10.07 55.98 13.62
N THR A 314 -10.81 55.19 14.39
CA THR A 314 -11.13 53.79 14.09
C THR A 314 -12.63 53.60 13.91
N ILE A 315 -13.04 52.57 13.16
CA ILE A 315 -14.45 52.21 12.99
C ILE A 315 -14.81 51.04 13.91
N ASP A 316 -15.80 51.26 14.77
CA ASP A 316 -16.30 50.25 15.71
C ASP A 316 -17.07 49.15 14.95
N SER A 317 -16.90 47.90 15.39
CA SER A 317 -17.03 46.72 14.54
C SER A 317 -18.46 46.25 14.23
N SER A 318 -19.09 46.89 13.24
CA SER A 318 -20.06 46.23 12.35
C SER A 318 -19.43 46.01 10.96
N LYS A 319 -19.97 45.11 10.13
CA LYS A 319 -19.42 44.77 8.80
C LYS A 319 -19.80 45.79 7.70
N TYR A 320 -20.13 47.01 8.11
CA TYR A 320 -20.79 48.02 7.30
C TYR A 320 -20.00 49.32 7.40
N GLY A 321 -19.83 50.02 6.27
CA GLY A 321 -19.20 51.34 6.27
C GLY A 321 -20.05 52.39 6.97
N ILE A 322 -19.50 53.59 7.15
CA ILE A 322 -20.27 54.71 7.73
C ILE A 322 -21.28 55.32 6.75
N PHE A 323 -21.17 55.03 5.45
CA PHE A 323 -22.06 55.53 4.39
C PHE A 323 -22.91 54.42 3.75
N ASP A 324 -23.72 54.80 2.76
CA ASP A 324 -24.45 53.88 1.89
C ASP A 324 -24.36 54.27 0.40
N VAL A 325 -24.91 53.42 -0.46
CA VAL A 325 -24.94 53.58 -1.93
C VAL A 325 -25.71 54.84 -2.38
N PHE A 326 -26.50 55.47 -1.50
CA PHE A 326 -27.28 56.67 -1.79
C PHE A 326 -26.61 57.97 -1.35
N SER A 327 -25.48 57.89 -0.63
CA SER A 327 -24.61 59.04 -0.35
C SER A 327 -24.15 59.73 -1.63
N LYS A 328 -24.08 61.08 -1.61
CA LYS A 328 -23.59 61.91 -2.72
C LYS A 328 -22.14 62.38 -2.49
N LEU A 329 -21.36 61.56 -1.80
CA LEU A 329 -20.03 61.95 -1.34
C LEU A 329 -19.09 62.12 -2.56
N GLU A 330 -18.82 63.38 -2.90
CA GLU A 330 -17.94 63.77 -4.02
C GLU A 330 -16.59 64.30 -3.50
N THR A 331 -16.57 64.94 -2.33
CA THR A 331 -15.37 65.58 -1.76
C THR A 331 -15.01 64.96 -0.41
N ILE A 332 -13.75 64.56 -0.27
CA ILE A 332 -13.18 64.00 0.97
C ILE A 332 -11.94 64.81 1.34
N HIS A 333 -11.92 65.34 2.56
CA HIS A 333 -10.78 66.07 3.11
C HIS A 333 -10.06 65.21 4.16
N PHE A 334 -8.76 64.99 4.00
CA PHE A 334 -7.96 64.21 4.96
C PHE A 334 -7.15 65.12 5.88
N ASP A 335 -7.00 64.72 7.15
CA ASP A 335 -6.04 65.32 8.08
C ASP A 335 -4.58 65.10 7.60
N GLU A 336 -3.74 66.12 7.72
CA GLU A 336 -2.35 66.09 7.23
C GLU A 336 -1.47 65.00 7.88
N ASN A 337 -1.87 64.48 9.04
CA ASN A 337 -1.11 63.47 9.79
C ASN A 337 -1.57 62.04 9.51
N ILE A 338 -2.62 61.82 8.70
CA ILE A 338 -3.20 60.48 8.48
C ILE A 338 -2.14 59.48 7.98
N LYS A 339 -2.16 58.26 8.55
CA LYS A 339 -1.22 57.17 8.23
C LYS A 339 -1.89 55.92 7.66
N THR A 340 -3.18 55.77 7.90
CA THR A 340 -3.95 54.61 7.50
C THR A 340 -5.32 55.10 7.03
N ILE A 341 -5.86 54.53 5.95
CA ILE A 341 -7.29 54.64 5.65
C ILE A 341 -8.00 53.50 6.40
N PRO A 342 -8.86 53.79 7.41
CA PRO A 342 -9.48 52.76 8.23
C PRO A 342 -10.41 51.82 7.46
N LYS A 343 -10.51 50.58 7.95
CA LYS A 343 -11.37 49.54 7.37
C LYS A 343 -12.81 50.01 7.24
N TYR A 344 -13.47 49.56 6.18
CA TYR A 344 -14.86 49.89 5.83
C TYR A 344 -15.18 51.40 5.63
N LEU A 345 -14.24 52.36 5.76
CA LEU A 345 -14.57 53.80 5.86
C LEU A 345 -15.46 54.34 4.74
N PHE A 346 -15.14 54.05 3.49
CA PHE A 346 -15.90 54.44 2.31
C PHE A 346 -16.64 53.24 1.68
N LYS A 347 -16.78 52.13 2.40
CA LYS A 347 -17.53 50.96 1.91
C LYS A 347 -18.95 51.37 1.52
N TYR A 348 -19.35 51.03 0.29
CA TYR A 348 -20.58 51.45 -0.37
C TYR A 348 -20.71 52.96 -0.72
N ALA A 349 -19.64 53.76 -0.79
CA ALA A 349 -19.73 55.18 -1.17
C ALA A 349 -20.08 55.36 -2.67
N GLY A 350 -21.37 55.20 -3.00
CA GLY A 350 -21.87 54.96 -4.37
C GLY A 350 -21.70 56.10 -5.37
N SER A 351 -21.41 57.33 -4.92
CA SER A 351 -21.19 58.50 -5.79
C SER A 351 -19.73 58.94 -5.91
N LEU A 352 -18.81 58.32 -5.16
CA LEU A 352 -17.40 58.72 -5.15
C LEU A 352 -16.74 58.35 -6.49
N LYS A 353 -16.40 59.34 -7.31
CA LYS A 353 -15.84 59.15 -8.67
C LYS A 353 -14.34 59.01 -8.74
N SER A 354 -13.61 59.70 -7.88
CA SER A 354 -12.15 59.70 -7.86
C SER A 354 -11.67 60.06 -6.47
N ILE A 355 -10.57 59.47 -6.02
CA ILE A 355 -9.96 59.88 -4.75
C ILE A 355 -8.43 59.98 -4.86
N VAL A 356 -7.89 61.04 -4.24
CA VAL A 356 -6.46 61.22 -4.02
C VAL A 356 -6.17 60.84 -2.58
N ILE A 357 -5.48 59.71 -2.40
CA ILE A 357 -5.01 59.28 -1.08
C ILE A 357 -3.75 60.10 -0.75
N PRO A 358 -3.69 60.79 0.41
CA PRO A 358 -2.65 61.79 0.66
C PRO A 358 -1.28 61.17 0.94
N GLU A 359 -0.23 61.91 0.57
CA GLU A 359 1.14 61.54 0.88
C GLU A 359 1.38 61.43 2.39
N GLY A 360 2.06 60.36 2.80
CA GLY A 360 2.23 59.97 4.19
C GLY A 360 1.31 58.84 4.64
N VAL A 361 0.28 58.45 3.89
CA VAL A 361 -0.47 57.20 4.12
C VAL A 361 0.41 55.99 3.78
N MET A 362 0.43 55.01 4.68
CA MET A 362 1.24 53.78 4.56
C MET A 362 0.38 52.53 4.33
N THR A 363 -0.88 52.54 4.80
CA THR A 363 -1.80 51.39 4.72
C THR A 363 -3.21 51.82 4.26
N ILE A 364 -3.85 51.01 3.43
CA ILE A 364 -5.31 51.03 3.21
C ILE A 364 -5.87 49.71 3.77
N GLU A 365 -6.71 49.78 4.80
CA GLU A 365 -7.23 48.61 5.53
C GLU A 365 -8.36 47.86 4.81
N GLU A 366 -8.75 46.71 5.37
CA GLU A 366 -9.80 45.82 4.88
C GLU A 366 -11.06 46.56 4.39
N GLU A 367 -11.46 46.29 3.14
CA GLU A 367 -12.69 46.79 2.53
C GLU A 367 -12.91 48.32 2.61
N ALA A 368 -11.85 49.12 2.80
CA ALA A 368 -11.93 50.58 3.00
C ALA A 368 -12.70 51.34 1.91
N PHE A 369 -12.67 50.87 0.66
CA PHE A 369 -13.41 51.38 -0.51
C PHE A 369 -14.28 50.31 -1.18
N ALA A 370 -14.56 49.18 -0.51
CA ALA A 370 -15.31 48.08 -1.13
C ALA A 370 -16.71 48.55 -1.59
N PHE A 371 -17.09 48.18 -2.81
CA PHE A 371 -18.34 48.54 -3.47
C PHE A 371 -18.53 50.06 -3.69
N CYS A 372 -17.45 50.84 -3.83
CA CYS A 372 -17.50 52.18 -4.43
C CYS A 372 -17.77 52.07 -5.95
N SER A 373 -19.00 51.71 -6.31
CA SER A 373 -19.35 51.27 -7.68
C SER A 373 -19.19 52.33 -8.77
N SER A 374 -19.05 53.62 -8.40
CA SER A 374 -18.80 54.73 -9.34
C SER A 374 -17.35 55.22 -9.32
N LEU A 375 -16.43 54.56 -8.60
CA LEU A 375 -15.03 54.99 -8.50
C LEU A 375 -14.28 54.68 -9.81
N GLU A 376 -14.05 55.70 -10.62
CA GLU A 376 -13.42 55.61 -11.95
C GLU A 376 -11.88 55.51 -11.87
N SER A 377 -11.27 56.13 -10.84
CA SER A 377 -9.82 56.26 -10.66
C SER A 377 -9.40 56.42 -9.19
N VAL A 378 -8.17 55.97 -8.85
CA VAL A 378 -7.55 56.23 -7.54
C VAL A 378 -6.07 56.64 -7.69
N SER A 379 -5.69 57.73 -7.03
CA SER A 379 -4.30 58.16 -6.91
C SER A 379 -3.72 57.69 -5.58
N LEU A 380 -2.75 56.78 -5.63
CA LEU A 380 -2.07 56.19 -4.47
C LEU A 380 -0.72 56.89 -4.21
N PRO A 381 -0.36 57.19 -2.95
CA PRO A 381 0.86 57.93 -2.61
C PRO A 381 2.11 57.03 -2.65
N ILE A 382 3.29 57.63 -2.85
CA ILE A 382 4.56 56.89 -2.91
C ILE A 382 4.96 56.28 -1.55
N THR A 383 4.35 56.74 -0.45
CA THR A 383 4.51 56.18 0.90
C THR A 383 3.70 54.90 1.18
N LEU A 384 2.80 54.49 0.29
CA LEU A 384 1.93 53.34 0.51
C LEU A 384 2.73 52.02 0.43
N THR A 385 2.69 51.23 1.51
CA THR A 385 3.42 49.95 1.61
C THR A 385 2.51 48.73 1.67
N ARG A 386 1.23 48.91 2.04
CA ARG A 386 0.22 47.86 2.22
C ARG A 386 -1.16 48.28 1.69
N ILE A 387 -1.78 47.42 0.89
CA ILE A 387 -3.23 47.43 0.62
C ILE A 387 -3.78 46.12 1.16
N GLU A 388 -4.82 46.16 2.00
CA GLU A 388 -5.36 44.96 2.65
C GLU A 388 -6.50 44.28 1.87
N ASN A 389 -7.10 43.24 2.48
CA ASN A 389 -8.10 42.38 1.86
C ASN A 389 -9.30 43.19 1.35
N ASN A 390 -9.76 42.88 0.14
CA ASN A 390 -10.94 43.48 -0.49
C ASN A 390 -10.97 45.02 -0.51
N ALA A 391 -9.84 45.72 -0.34
CA ALA A 391 -9.79 47.17 -0.12
C ALA A 391 -10.58 48.01 -1.16
N PHE A 392 -10.54 47.61 -2.43
CA PHE A 392 -11.29 48.19 -3.55
C PHE A 392 -12.24 47.17 -4.22
N TYR A 393 -12.59 46.07 -3.54
CA TYR A 393 -13.42 45.00 -4.10
C TYR A 393 -14.76 45.53 -4.62
N GLY A 394 -15.13 45.23 -5.87
CA GLY A 394 -16.38 45.72 -6.46
C GLY A 394 -16.41 47.21 -6.77
N CYS A 395 -15.25 47.85 -6.97
CA CYS A 395 -15.17 49.15 -7.65
C CYS A 395 -15.32 48.95 -9.16
N ASN A 396 -16.52 48.56 -9.61
CA ASN A 396 -16.72 48.02 -10.96
C ASN A 396 -16.32 48.98 -12.09
N GLU A 397 -16.38 50.30 -11.89
CA GLU A 397 -15.97 51.31 -12.90
C GLU A 397 -14.49 51.71 -12.81
N LEU A 398 -13.71 51.14 -11.88
CA LEU A 398 -12.30 51.49 -11.64
C LEU A 398 -11.44 51.03 -12.83
N SER A 399 -10.90 52.00 -13.56
CA SER A 399 -10.22 51.78 -14.84
C SER A 399 -8.73 52.10 -14.82
N GLU A 400 -8.30 53.02 -13.95
CA GLU A 400 -6.93 53.48 -13.83
C GLU A 400 -6.43 53.34 -12.38
N VAL A 401 -5.43 52.47 -12.20
CA VAL A 401 -4.77 52.19 -10.91
C VAL A 401 -3.26 52.14 -11.11
N PHE A 402 -2.55 53.09 -10.50
CA PHE A 402 -1.08 53.09 -10.45
C PHE A 402 -0.61 52.54 -9.10
N LEU A 403 -0.02 51.34 -9.10
CA LEU A 403 0.59 50.75 -7.91
C LEU A 403 1.95 51.42 -7.65
N PRO A 404 2.19 52.03 -6.47
CA PRO A 404 3.42 52.74 -6.19
C PRO A 404 4.62 51.81 -5.94
N GLU A 405 5.84 52.28 -6.23
CA GLU A 405 7.08 51.48 -6.18
C GLU A 405 7.38 50.84 -4.81
N ASN A 406 6.92 51.44 -3.71
CA ASN A 406 7.13 50.95 -2.34
C ASN A 406 6.05 49.99 -1.85
N LEU A 407 5.05 49.66 -2.68
CA LEU A 407 3.98 48.73 -2.32
C LEU A 407 4.53 47.31 -2.19
N SER A 408 4.56 46.83 -0.95
CA SER A 408 5.17 45.55 -0.58
C SER A 408 4.18 44.40 -0.41
N GLU A 409 2.91 44.72 -0.10
CA GLU A 409 1.86 43.75 0.15
C GLU A 409 0.51 44.22 -0.42
N ILE A 410 -0.20 43.32 -1.10
CA ILE A 410 -1.57 43.50 -1.61
C ILE A 410 -2.41 42.33 -1.09
N GLY A 411 -3.51 42.63 -0.41
CA GLY A 411 -4.37 41.65 0.26
C GLY A 411 -5.23 40.82 -0.69
N SER A 412 -5.88 39.82 -0.10
CA SER A 412 -6.79 38.91 -0.81
C SER A 412 -7.93 39.70 -1.46
N GLY A 413 -8.15 39.52 -2.76
CA GLY A 413 -9.21 40.23 -3.49
C GLY A 413 -9.15 41.76 -3.44
N ALA A 414 -8.00 42.37 -3.13
CA ALA A 414 -7.87 43.82 -2.93
C ALA A 414 -8.42 44.69 -4.08
N PHE A 415 -8.34 44.21 -5.32
CA PHE A 415 -8.95 44.80 -6.52
C PHE A 415 -9.95 43.85 -7.19
N GLY A 416 -10.53 42.92 -6.43
CA GLY A 416 -11.44 41.92 -6.97
C GLY A 416 -12.70 42.53 -7.59
N SER A 417 -13.18 41.98 -8.71
CA SER A 417 -14.33 42.51 -9.46
C SER A 417 -14.22 44.00 -9.85
N CYS A 418 -13.00 44.48 -10.10
CA CYS A 418 -12.75 45.79 -10.70
C CYS A 418 -12.80 45.66 -12.24
N ASP A 419 -14.02 45.42 -12.77
CA ASP A 419 -14.28 44.98 -14.14
C ASP A 419 -13.76 45.90 -15.26
N LYS A 420 -13.32 47.13 -14.97
CA LYS A 420 -12.74 48.07 -15.94
C LYS A 420 -11.21 48.15 -15.95
N ILE A 421 -10.49 47.48 -15.04
CA ILE A 421 -9.03 47.43 -15.08
C ILE A 421 -8.59 46.57 -16.26
N GLU A 422 -8.28 47.19 -17.41
CA GLU A 422 -7.77 46.47 -18.59
C GLU A 422 -6.27 46.17 -18.50
N LYS A 423 -5.53 46.98 -17.72
CA LYS A 423 -4.08 46.94 -17.57
C LYS A 423 -3.65 47.15 -16.12
N ILE A 424 -2.62 46.43 -15.67
CA ILE A 424 -1.93 46.68 -14.41
C ILE A 424 -0.41 46.63 -14.58
N ASN A 425 0.32 47.41 -13.78
CA ASN A 425 1.78 47.32 -13.66
C ASN A 425 2.16 46.86 -12.25
N ILE A 426 2.88 45.75 -12.13
CA ILE A 426 3.24 45.14 -10.85
C ILE A 426 4.59 45.70 -10.35
N PRO A 427 4.64 46.28 -9.13
CA PRO A 427 5.87 46.85 -8.58
C PRO A 427 6.86 45.76 -8.14
N SER A 428 8.15 46.04 -8.30
CA SER A 428 9.23 45.06 -8.08
C SER A 428 9.50 44.70 -6.61
N ASN A 429 8.92 45.45 -5.66
CA ASN A 429 9.05 45.25 -4.22
C ASN A 429 7.94 44.37 -3.59
N LEU A 430 7.02 43.84 -4.40
CA LEU A 430 5.86 43.05 -3.94
C LEU A 430 6.27 41.64 -3.43
N LYS A 431 5.74 41.22 -2.27
CA LYS A 431 6.13 40.00 -1.52
C LYS A 431 4.95 39.09 -1.14
N THR A 432 3.86 39.17 -1.90
CA THR A 432 2.49 38.78 -1.51
C THR A 432 2.35 37.48 -0.72
N ILE A 433 1.77 37.58 0.49
CA ILE A 433 1.32 36.45 1.32
C ILE A 433 -0.22 36.52 1.44
N SER A 434 -0.94 36.48 0.32
CA SER A 434 -2.40 36.64 0.22
C SER A 434 -2.95 36.12 -1.11
N TYR A 435 -4.24 35.77 -1.16
CA TYR A 435 -4.83 35.02 -2.28
C TYR A 435 -5.56 35.91 -3.31
N SER A 436 -5.17 35.79 -4.59
CA SER A 436 -5.97 36.31 -5.73
C SER A 436 -6.33 37.81 -5.63
N PRO A 437 -5.36 38.75 -5.58
CA PRO A 437 -5.66 40.19 -5.43
C PRO A 437 -6.51 40.77 -6.59
N PHE A 438 -6.42 40.18 -7.79
CA PHE A 438 -7.18 40.58 -8.99
C PHE A 438 -8.27 39.57 -9.41
N ILE A 439 -8.82 38.81 -8.45
CA ILE A 439 -9.90 37.84 -8.68
C ILE A 439 -11.09 38.47 -9.43
N LEU A 440 -11.63 37.80 -10.45
CA LEU A 440 -12.77 38.27 -11.24
C LEU A 440 -12.56 39.64 -11.93
N CYS A 441 -11.30 40.03 -12.22
CA CYS A 441 -11.03 41.19 -13.08
C CYS A 441 -11.25 40.84 -14.56
N ASP A 442 -12.52 40.72 -14.98
CA ASP A 442 -12.93 40.13 -16.26
C ASP A 442 -12.50 40.90 -17.53
N ASN A 443 -11.78 42.03 -17.40
CA ASN A 443 -11.12 42.72 -18.52
C ASN A 443 -9.60 42.86 -18.42
N LEU A 444 -8.93 42.37 -17.37
CA LEU A 444 -7.47 42.50 -17.18
C LEU A 444 -6.67 41.68 -18.22
N LYS A 445 -6.27 42.34 -19.32
CA LYS A 445 -5.63 41.72 -20.48
C LYS A 445 -4.13 42.01 -20.58
N GLU A 446 -3.68 43.16 -20.07
CA GLU A 446 -2.27 43.57 -20.13
C GLU A 446 -1.65 43.65 -18.73
N ILE A 447 -0.62 42.83 -18.50
CA ILE A 447 0.13 42.82 -17.24
C ILE A 447 1.57 43.21 -17.57
N THR A 448 2.03 44.32 -16.99
CA THR A 448 3.44 44.76 -17.08
C THR A 448 4.10 44.69 -15.69
N PHE A 449 5.43 44.77 -15.67
CA PHE A 449 6.22 44.58 -14.46
C PHE A 449 7.31 45.64 -14.37
N ASP A 450 7.57 46.12 -13.15
CA ASP A 450 8.70 47.01 -12.89
C ASP A 450 10.04 46.29 -13.03
N LYS A 451 11.04 47.07 -13.46
CA LYS A 451 12.40 46.58 -13.67
C LYS A 451 13.00 46.06 -12.37
N GLY A 452 13.40 44.80 -12.37
CA GLY A 452 14.09 44.14 -11.25
C GLY A 452 13.23 43.22 -10.40
N ILE A 453 11.96 42.98 -10.77
CA ILE A 453 11.16 41.91 -10.16
C ILE A 453 11.88 40.55 -10.31
N THR A 454 12.04 39.82 -9.22
CA THR A 454 12.73 38.50 -9.20
C THR A 454 11.79 37.31 -9.08
N THR A 455 10.56 37.56 -8.63
CA THR A 455 9.60 36.53 -8.22
C THR A 455 8.20 36.93 -8.65
N ILE A 456 7.45 36.01 -9.25
CA ILE A 456 5.99 36.14 -9.38
C ILE A 456 5.36 35.45 -8.18
N THR A 457 4.79 36.23 -7.26
CA THR A 457 4.37 35.76 -5.93
C THR A 457 3.10 34.89 -5.97
N LYS A 458 2.88 34.11 -4.90
CA LYS A 458 1.78 33.16 -4.75
C LYS A 458 0.42 33.77 -5.10
N SER A 459 -0.37 33.04 -5.89
CA SER A 459 -1.75 33.38 -6.29
C SER A 459 -1.95 34.78 -6.90
N LEU A 460 -0.90 35.46 -7.39
CA LEU A 460 -0.97 36.87 -7.82
C LEU A 460 -2.01 37.13 -8.93
N PHE A 461 -2.13 36.23 -9.89
CA PHE A 461 -3.11 36.29 -10.99
C PHE A 461 -4.07 35.10 -10.99
N GLU A 462 -4.27 34.47 -9.83
CA GLU A 462 -5.24 33.38 -9.69
C GLU A 462 -6.67 33.87 -9.96
N ASN A 463 -7.42 33.16 -10.82
CA ASN A 463 -8.74 33.52 -11.34
C ASN A 463 -8.79 34.81 -12.19
N VAL A 464 -7.71 35.17 -12.89
CA VAL A 464 -7.74 36.23 -13.93
C VAL A 464 -8.17 35.60 -15.27
N TYR A 465 -9.47 35.33 -15.42
CA TYR A 465 -10.07 34.64 -16.57
C TYR A 465 -9.88 35.37 -17.92
N SER A 466 -9.50 36.65 -17.88
CA SER A 466 -9.37 37.59 -18.99
C SER A 466 -7.97 37.63 -19.64
N LEU A 467 -6.96 37.10 -18.96
CA LEU A 467 -5.57 37.09 -19.43
C LEU A 467 -5.40 36.08 -20.57
N ASN A 468 -5.03 36.56 -21.76
CA ASN A 468 -4.81 35.70 -22.95
C ASN A 468 -3.32 35.39 -23.22
N ALA A 469 -2.41 36.31 -22.87
CA ALA A 469 -0.98 36.09 -23.04
C ALA A 469 -0.16 36.90 -22.03
N ILE A 470 0.99 36.36 -21.61
CA ILE A 470 1.95 37.07 -20.76
C ILE A 470 3.40 36.73 -21.12
N THR A 471 4.30 37.69 -20.93
CA THR A 471 5.76 37.51 -21.04
C THR A 471 6.37 37.80 -19.68
N ILE A 472 7.04 36.81 -19.09
CA ILE A 472 7.68 36.95 -17.78
C ILE A 472 9.06 37.63 -17.95
N PRO A 473 9.42 38.65 -17.15
CA PRO A 473 10.68 39.38 -17.34
C PRO A 473 11.93 38.54 -17.05
N GLU A 474 13.00 38.78 -17.82
CA GLU A 474 14.35 38.17 -17.68
C GLU A 474 14.99 38.29 -16.28
N SER A 475 14.45 39.10 -15.37
CA SER A 475 14.92 39.17 -13.98
C SER A 475 14.26 38.14 -13.05
N VAL A 476 13.18 37.50 -13.49
CA VAL A 476 12.42 36.52 -12.70
C VAL A 476 13.12 35.16 -12.72
N ASN A 477 13.38 34.61 -11.54
CA ASN A 477 13.92 33.26 -11.35
C ASN A 477 12.91 32.29 -10.69
N THR A 478 11.80 32.82 -10.14
CA THR A 478 10.82 32.04 -9.38
C THR A 478 9.40 32.44 -9.76
N ILE A 479 8.53 31.48 -10.04
CA ILE A 479 7.08 31.66 -10.13
C ILE A 479 6.45 30.76 -9.05
N GLU A 480 5.75 31.37 -8.09
CA GLU A 480 5.25 30.67 -6.91
C GLU A 480 3.91 29.93 -7.15
N GLU A 481 3.41 29.29 -6.09
CA GLU A 481 2.20 28.47 -6.08
C GLU A 481 0.98 29.21 -6.64
N SER A 482 0.20 28.54 -7.49
CA SER A 482 -1.06 29.02 -8.06
C SER A 482 -1.01 30.37 -8.79
N ALA A 483 0.18 30.92 -9.12
CA ALA A 483 0.33 32.30 -9.58
C ALA A 483 -0.50 32.68 -10.84
N PHE A 484 -0.82 31.71 -11.71
CA PHE A 484 -1.69 31.84 -12.89
C PHE A 484 -2.83 30.79 -12.90
N LYS A 485 -3.17 30.22 -11.74
CA LYS A 485 -4.21 29.19 -11.63
C LYS A 485 -5.57 29.75 -12.08
N ASN A 486 -6.33 28.94 -12.82
CA ASN A 486 -7.61 29.30 -13.41
C ASN A 486 -7.55 30.51 -14.38
N CYS A 487 -6.39 30.81 -14.98
CA CYS A 487 -6.30 31.71 -16.14
C CYS A 487 -6.81 30.98 -17.40
N GLU A 488 -8.10 30.64 -17.45
CA GLU A 488 -8.68 29.73 -18.44
C GLU A 488 -8.43 30.14 -19.90
N ASN A 489 -8.37 31.45 -20.18
CA ASN A 489 -8.11 32.00 -21.51
C ASN A 489 -6.62 32.16 -21.87
N LEU A 490 -5.67 31.79 -21.00
CA LEU A 490 -4.23 31.94 -21.26
C LEU A 490 -3.80 31.00 -22.40
N GLU A 491 -3.67 31.55 -23.60
CA GLU A 491 -3.29 30.83 -24.82
C GLU A 491 -1.77 30.68 -24.95
N LYS A 492 -1.00 31.65 -24.40
CA LYS A 492 0.46 31.69 -24.49
C LYS A 492 1.13 32.34 -23.26
N ILE A 493 2.14 31.67 -22.70
CA ILE A 493 3.12 32.29 -21.80
C ILE A 493 4.54 32.19 -22.39
N VAL A 494 5.37 33.19 -22.15
CA VAL A 494 6.81 33.15 -22.41
C VAL A 494 7.55 33.19 -21.07
N LEU A 495 8.34 32.15 -20.81
CA LEU A 495 9.23 32.02 -19.65
C LEU A 495 10.67 32.36 -20.07
N PRO A 496 11.47 33.09 -19.25
CA PRO A 496 12.89 33.26 -19.48
C PRO A 496 13.71 32.06 -18.97
N GLU A 497 14.89 31.84 -19.55
CA GLU A 497 15.77 30.68 -19.28
C GLU A 497 16.33 30.62 -17.84
N ASN A 498 16.26 31.71 -17.07
CA ASN A 498 16.76 31.78 -15.70
C ASN A 498 15.73 31.39 -14.63
N ILE A 499 14.52 30.96 -15.00
CA ILE A 499 13.58 30.37 -14.04
C ILE A 499 14.13 29.05 -13.51
N LYS A 500 14.20 28.97 -12.18
CA LYS A 500 14.64 27.81 -11.40
C LYS A 500 13.50 27.06 -10.73
N PHE A 501 12.44 27.79 -10.38
CA PHE A 501 11.32 27.28 -9.59
C PHE A 501 9.98 27.62 -10.24
N ILE A 502 9.17 26.61 -10.52
CA ILE A 502 7.74 26.74 -10.86
C ILE A 502 6.94 26.08 -9.72
N GLY A 503 6.01 26.82 -9.13
CA GLY A 503 5.23 26.38 -7.98
C GLY A 503 4.19 25.30 -8.25
N LYS A 504 3.58 24.82 -7.16
CA LYS A 504 2.42 23.93 -7.19
C LYS A 504 1.21 24.64 -7.81
N ASN A 505 0.42 23.91 -8.60
CA ASN A 505 -0.77 24.42 -9.31
C ASN A 505 -0.56 25.66 -10.22
N THR A 506 0.67 26.10 -10.51
CA THR A 506 0.93 27.45 -11.03
C THR A 506 0.16 27.83 -12.31
N PHE A 507 -0.05 26.89 -13.24
CA PHE A 507 -0.87 27.05 -14.45
C PHE A 507 -2.07 26.08 -14.47
N SER A 508 -2.50 25.58 -13.29
CA SER A 508 -3.62 24.65 -13.20
C SER A 508 -4.90 25.28 -13.76
N ASN A 509 -5.65 24.53 -14.56
CA ASN A 509 -6.83 24.96 -15.32
C ASN A 509 -6.58 26.11 -16.32
N CYS A 510 -5.36 26.32 -16.80
CA CYS A 510 -5.09 27.13 -18.00
C CYS A 510 -5.56 26.38 -19.27
N HIS A 511 -6.87 26.17 -19.40
CA HIS A 511 -7.46 25.26 -20.38
C HIS A 511 -7.08 25.54 -21.84
N LYS A 512 -6.77 26.81 -22.19
CA LYS A 512 -6.29 27.21 -23.51
C LYS A 512 -4.78 27.14 -23.75
N LEU A 513 -3.96 26.89 -22.74
CA LEU A 513 -2.50 26.90 -22.89
C LEU A 513 -2.09 25.76 -23.82
N SER A 514 -1.60 26.09 -25.01
CA SER A 514 -1.48 25.14 -26.14
C SER A 514 -0.07 24.57 -26.32
N SER A 515 0.94 25.36 -25.98
CA SER A 515 2.35 24.98 -25.85
C SER A 515 3.05 25.86 -24.81
N ILE A 516 4.10 25.33 -24.20
CA ILE A 516 5.01 26.08 -23.32
C ILE A 516 6.43 25.52 -23.44
N THR A 517 7.43 26.40 -23.46
CA THR A 517 8.84 26.00 -23.33
C THR A 517 9.21 26.05 -21.86
N LEU A 518 9.64 24.92 -21.30
CA LEU A 518 10.23 24.88 -19.97
C LEU A 518 11.72 25.32 -20.05
N PRO A 519 12.22 26.12 -19.09
CA PRO A 519 13.62 26.54 -19.07
C PRO A 519 14.58 25.36 -19.01
N SER A 520 15.70 25.44 -19.75
CA SER A 520 16.79 24.47 -19.66
C SER A 520 17.47 24.43 -18.28
N GLY A 521 17.34 25.52 -17.51
CA GLY A 521 17.89 25.63 -16.16
C GLY A 521 16.93 25.25 -15.02
N LEU A 522 15.74 24.71 -15.30
CA LEU A 522 14.67 24.48 -14.30
C LEU A 522 15.05 23.40 -13.27
N GLU A 523 15.27 23.81 -12.02
CA GLU A 523 15.68 22.89 -10.93
C GLU A 523 14.49 22.15 -10.30
N LYS A 524 13.31 22.78 -10.27
CA LYS A 524 12.16 22.26 -9.53
C LYS A 524 10.81 22.74 -10.07
N ILE A 525 9.85 21.83 -10.08
CA ILE A 525 8.47 22.07 -10.50
C ILE A 525 7.48 21.42 -9.52
N GLY A 526 6.47 22.19 -9.09
CA GLY A 526 5.46 21.72 -8.14
C GLY A 526 4.40 20.81 -8.75
N GLU A 527 3.71 20.06 -7.88
CA GLU A 527 2.59 19.20 -8.30
C GLU A 527 1.47 20.00 -8.98
N ASN A 528 0.76 19.38 -9.93
CA ASN A 528 -0.33 19.98 -10.70
C ASN A 528 0.03 21.30 -11.41
N ALA A 529 1.32 21.61 -11.60
CA ALA A 529 1.74 22.88 -12.19
C ALA A 529 1.12 23.18 -13.56
N PHE A 530 0.76 22.14 -14.33
CA PHE A 530 0.03 22.22 -15.60
C PHE A 530 -1.28 21.40 -15.60
N SER A 531 -1.80 21.01 -14.42
CA SER A 531 -2.99 20.16 -14.32
C SER A 531 -4.20 20.79 -15.04
N ASN A 532 -4.90 20.01 -15.85
CA ASN A 532 -5.99 20.41 -16.74
C ASN A 532 -5.65 21.53 -17.74
N CYS A 533 -4.38 21.66 -18.18
CA CYS A 533 -4.06 22.39 -19.41
C CYS A 533 -4.55 21.58 -20.63
N THR A 534 -5.87 21.52 -20.82
CA THR A 534 -6.54 20.60 -21.75
C THR A 534 -6.26 20.88 -23.23
N SER A 535 -5.72 22.04 -23.58
CA SER A 535 -5.21 22.34 -24.93
C SER A 535 -3.71 22.06 -25.12
N LEU A 536 -2.97 21.75 -24.06
CA LEU A 536 -1.52 21.54 -24.14
C LEU A 536 -1.24 20.30 -24.98
N SER A 537 -0.56 20.49 -26.11
CA SER A 537 -0.41 19.45 -27.14
C SER A 537 1.02 18.92 -27.28
N GLU A 538 2.00 19.73 -26.90
CA GLU A 538 3.42 19.41 -26.93
C GLU A 538 4.17 19.97 -25.71
N ILE A 539 5.22 19.26 -25.28
CA ILE A 539 6.10 19.66 -24.18
C ILE A 539 7.51 19.09 -24.40
N ASN A 540 8.54 19.82 -23.96
CA ASN A 540 9.86 19.24 -23.71
C ASN A 540 10.10 19.16 -22.20
N ILE A 541 10.55 18.01 -21.72
CA ILE A 541 10.86 17.75 -20.31
C ILE A 541 12.36 17.99 -20.08
N PRO A 542 12.74 19.01 -19.30
CA PRO A 542 14.14 19.32 -19.03
C PRO A 542 14.77 18.26 -18.12
N SER A 543 16.07 18.00 -18.32
CA SER A 543 16.81 17.12 -17.41
C SER A 543 17.12 17.79 -16.06
N GLY A 544 17.41 16.98 -15.04
CA GLY A 544 17.77 17.47 -13.70
C GLY A 544 16.64 18.06 -12.84
N MET A 545 15.44 18.28 -13.38
CA MET A 545 14.31 18.82 -12.63
C MET A 545 13.83 17.88 -11.51
N THR A 546 13.34 18.45 -10.41
CA THR A 546 12.76 17.72 -9.27
C THR A 546 11.26 18.03 -9.09
N ILE A 547 10.48 17.04 -8.65
CA ILE A 547 9.07 17.23 -8.26
C ILE A 547 8.96 17.35 -6.74
N ASP A 548 8.09 18.25 -6.26
CA ASP A 548 7.88 18.53 -4.82
C ASP A 548 6.85 17.60 -4.13
N SER A 549 6.44 16.50 -4.76
CA SER A 549 5.31 15.68 -4.30
C SER A 549 5.29 14.27 -4.89
N TYR A 550 4.54 13.38 -4.22
CA TYR A 550 4.36 11.97 -4.55
C TYR A 550 2.86 11.57 -4.66
N ILE A 551 1.95 12.54 -4.85
CA ILE A 551 0.49 12.28 -4.84
C ILE A 551 -0.30 12.79 -6.05
N SER A 552 0.26 13.66 -6.89
CA SER A 552 -0.45 14.21 -8.06
C SER A 552 0.47 14.73 -9.16
N GLY A 553 0.04 14.59 -10.42
CA GLY A 553 0.87 14.78 -11.61
C GLY A 553 1.09 16.23 -12.02
N ILE A 554 2.25 16.54 -12.60
CA ILE A 554 2.54 17.88 -13.15
C ILE A 554 1.56 18.19 -14.29
N PHE A 555 1.41 17.26 -15.23
CA PHE A 555 0.55 17.39 -16.41
C PHE A 555 -0.79 16.68 -16.23
N ASP A 556 -1.26 16.49 -14.99
CA ASP A 556 -2.50 15.74 -14.72
C ASP A 556 -3.67 16.23 -15.58
N GLY A 557 -4.36 15.32 -16.26
CA GLY A 557 -5.51 15.68 -17.10
C GLY A 557 -5.19 16.49 -18.36
N CYS A 558 -3.93 16.61 -18.81
CA CYS A 558 -3.56 17.24 -20.10
C CYS A 558 -4.02 16.38 -21.29
N SER A 559 -5.32 16.42 -21.57
CA SER A 559 -6.02 15.50 -22.49
C SER A 559 -5.74 15.72 -23.98
N SER A 560 -5.06 16.81 -24.37
CA SER A 560 -4.56 17.01 -25.73
C SER A 560 -3.07 16.66 -25.91
N LEU A 561 -2.35 16.31 -24.84
CA LEU A 561 -0.90 16.13 -24.89
C LEU A 561 -0.54 14.91 -25.73
N LYS A 562 0.28 15.12 -26.78
CA LYS A 562 0.64 14.09 -27.76
C LYS A 562 2.13 14.01 -28.02
N ASN A 563 2.80 15.16 -28.11
CA ASN A 563 4.22 15.23 -28.43
C ASN A 563 5.00 15.50 -27.13
N VAL A 564 5.49 14.45 -26.48
CA VAL A 564 6.44 14.57 -25.37
C VAL A 564 7.85 14.38 -25.93
N LEU A 565 8.70 15.38 -25.70
CA LEU A 565 10.14 15.31 -25.87
C LEU A 565 10.82 15.31 -24.50
N PHE A 566 12.04 14.79 -24.45
CA PHE A 566 12.90 14.78 -23.27
C PHE A 566 14.31 15.20 -23.66
N ASP A 567 15.01 15.89 -22.75
CA ASP A 567 16.44 16.17 -22.92
C ASP A 567 17.28 14.87 -22.91
N GLU A 568 18.37 14.84 -23.70
CA GLU A 568 19.13 13.60 -23.99
C GLU A 568 19.70 12.91 -22.74
N ASP A 569 19.99 13.66 -21.67
CA ASP A 569 20.60 13.17 -20.43
C ASP A 569 19.61 12.87 -19.30
N ILE A 570 18.30 12.82 -19.57
CA ILE A 570 17.30 12.40 -18.57
C ILE A 570 17.56 10.96 -18.08
N THR A 571 17.64 10.78 -16.75
CA THR A 571 17.90 9.48 -16.10
C THR A 571 16.70 8.92 -15.33
N ASN A 572 15.69 9.75 -15.05
CA ASN A 572 14.52 9.38 -14.26
C ASN A 572 13.24 9.97 -14.89
N ILE A 573 12.20 9.17 -15.03
CA ILE A 573 10.83 9.64 -15.30
C ILE A 573 10.08 9.62 -13.97
N THR A 574 9.86 10.81 -13.42
CA THR A 574 9.36 11.04 -12.07
C THR A 574 7.88 10.71 -11.88
N GLY A 575 7.48 10.50 -10.62
CA GLY A 575 6.17 9.98 -10.26
C GLY A 575 5.02 10.87 -10.72
N HIS A 576 3.91 10.24 -11.12
CA HIS A 576 2.70 10.90 -11.64
C HIS A 576 2.88 11.85 -12.86
N LEU A 577 4.08 11.98 -13.45
CA LEU A 577 4.43 13.05 -14.41
C LEU A 577 3.36 13.29 -15.50
N PHE A 578 2.87 12.22 -16.13
CA PHE A 578 1.83 12.22 -17.15
C PHE A 578 0.55 11.51 -16.70
N GLU A 579 0.16 11.62 -15.43
CA GLU A 579 -1.14 11.16 -14.98
C GLU A 579 -2.27 11.80 -15.83
N GLY A 580 -3.34 11.08 -16.11
CA GLY A 580 -4.53 11.60 -16.80
C GLY A 580 -4.29 12.11 -18.24
N CYS A 581 -3.09 11.97 -18.80
CA CYS A 581 -2.67 12.45 -20.13
C CYS A 581 -3.27 11.59 -21.25
N THR A 582 -4.60 11.61 -21.32
CA THR A 582 -5.42 10.84 -22.26
C THR A 582 -5.22 11.19 -23.74
N GLY A 583 -4.44 12.23 -24.06
CA GLY A 583 -4.00 12.53 -25.42
C GLY A 583 -2.91 11.60 -25.94
N LEU A 584 -2.08 11.02 -25.05
CA LEU A 584 -0.90 10.25 -25.42
C LEU A 584 -1.29 8.93 -26.09
N GLU A 585 -0.85 8.73 -27.33
CA GLU A 585 -1.08 7.49 -28.11
C GLU A 585 0.17 6.59 -28.13
N THR A 586 1.36 7.20 -28.07
CA THR A 586 2.71 6.62 -28.10
C THR A 586 3.66 7.55 -27.36
N ILE A 587 4.75 7.01 -26.78
CA ILE A 587 5.86 7.84 -26.25
C ILE A 587 7.21 7.14 -26.46
N GLU A 588 8.22 7.91 -26.86
CA GLU A 588 9.60 7.43 -26.98
C GLU A 588 10.36 7.77 -25.68
N ILE A 589 10.66 6.74 -24.88
CA ILE A 589 11.50 6.88 -23.68
C ILE A 589 12.98 6.79 -24.11
N PRO A 590 13.84 7.76 -23.75
CA PRO A 590 15.28 7.71 -24.05
C PRO A 590 15.99 6.51 -23.40
N ASP A 591 16.96 5.92 -24.12
CA ASP A 591 17.80 4.82 -23.57
C ASP A 591 18.77 5.30 -22.45
N SER A 592 18.78 6.60 -22.11
CA SER A 592 19.41 7.21 -20.94
C SER A 592 18.63 7.01 -19.63
N VAL A 593 17.32 6.76 -19.69
CA VAL A 593 16.46 6.55 -18.51
C VAL A 593 16.81 5.25 -17.76
N ARG A 594 16.92 5.34 -16.44
CA ARG A 594 17.24 4.25 -15.50
C ARG A 594 16.10 3.93 -14.54
N VAL A 595 15.31 4.93 -14.16
CA VAL A 595 14.17 4.80 -13.24
C VAL A 595 12.90 5.32 -13.90
N ILE A 596 11.78 4.62 -13.70
CA ILE A 596 10.43 5.14 -13.95
C ILE A 596 9.61 5.00 -12.66
N GLU A 597 9.32 6.13 -12.03
CA GLU A 597 8.66 6.24 -10.73
C GLU A 597 7.14 6.00 -10.79
N SER A 598 6.55 5.81 -9.61
CA SER A 598 5.18 5.34 -9.45
C SER A 598 4.15 6.22 -10.18
N TYR A 599 3.15 5.59 -10.80
CA TYR A 599 2.05 6.24 -11.52
C TYR A 599 2.42 7.17 -12.69
N ALA A 600 3.67 7.21 -13.17
CA ALA A 600 4.13 8.20 -14.16
C ALA A 600 3.31 8.29 -15.47
N PHE A 601 2.60 7.22 -15.87
CA PHE A 601 1.69 7.18 -17.03
C PHE A 601 0.26 6.75 -16.64
N LYS A 602 -0.13 6.87 -15.36
CA LYS A 602 -1.45 6.44 -14.87
C LYS A 602 -2.58 7.14 -15.65
N GLU A 603 -3.59 6.37 -16.04
CA GLU A 603 -4.75 6.81 -16.82
C GLU A 603 -4.41 7.45 -18.19
N CYS A 604 -3.24 7.17 -18.78
CA CYS A 604 -2.92 7.40 -20.20
C CYS A 604 -3.75 6.47 -21.12
N LYS A 605 -5.08 6.62 -21.09
CA LYS A 605 -6.06 5.67 -21.64
C LYS A 605 -5.97 5.44 -23.15
N ASN A 606 -5.27 6.27 -23.91
CA ASN A 606 -5.07 6.09 -25.35
C ASN A 606 -3.68 5.54 -25.74
N LEU A 607 -2.78 5.33 -24.78
CA LEU A 607 -1.45 4.78 -25.02
C LEU A 607 -1.57 3.34 -25.55
N LYS A 608 -1.08 3.09 -26.77
CA LYS A 608 -1.25 1.80 -27.48
C LYS A 608 -0.06 0.87 -27.30
N GLU A 609 1.13 1.45 -27.30
CA GLU A 609 2.41 0.77 -27.17
C GLU A 609 3.41 1.69 -26.45
N ILE A 610 4.37 1.10 -25.76
CA ILE A 610 5.51 1.81 -25.17
C ILE A 610 6.75 0.92 -25.22
N LYS A 611 7.89 1.50 -25.64
CA LYS A 611 9.20 0.84 -25.55
C LYS A 611 9.85 1.22 -24.21
N LEU A 612 9.95 0.26 -23.30
CA LEU A 612 10.82 0.42 -22.13
C LEU A 612 12.29 0.42 -22.59
N PRO A 613 13.17 1.29 -22.03
CA PRO A 613 14.54 1.42 -22.48
C PRO A 613 15.39 0.22 -22.07
N ASN A 614 16.39 -0.15 -22.89
CA ASN A 614 17.21 -1.35 -22.65
C ASN A 614 18.08 -1.25 -21.39
N GLY A 615 18.30 -0.02 -20.90
CA GLY A 615 19.04 0.29 -19.68
C GLY A 615 18.16 0.54 -18.46
N LEU A 616 16.87 0.20 -18.48
CA LEU A 616 15.98 0.40 -17.33
C LEU A 616 16.44 -0.47 -16.13
N GLU A 617 16.75 0.18 -15.01
CA GLU A 617 17.22 -0.45 -13.78
C GLU A 617 16.04 -0.67 -12.82
N GLU A 618 15.14 0.31 -12.65
CA GLU A 618 13.95 0.23 -11.80
C GLU A 618 12.68 0.72 -12.52
N ILE A 619 11.58 0.00 -12.32
CA ILE A 619 10.21 0.53 -12.50
C ILE A 619 9.40 0.33 -11.22
N GLN A 620 8.59 1.32 -10.87
CA GLN A 620 7.84 1.31 -9.61
C GLN A 620 6.38 0.87 -9.78
N GLY A 621 5.56 1.04 -8.73
CA GLY A 621 4.17 0.61 -8.72
C GLY A 621 3.28 1.37 -9.70
N ALA A 622 2.31 0.66 -10.28
CA ALA A 622 1.15 1.22 -10.96
C ALA A 622 1.44 2.28 -12.06
N VAL A 623 2.64 2.26 -12.67
CA VAL A 623 3.07 3.21 -13.71
C VAL A 623 2.09 3.29 -14.89
N PHE A 624 1.56 2.14 -15.33
CA PHE A 624 0.61 2.04 -16.46
C PHE A 624 -0.82 1.73 -15.99
N TYR A 625 -1.14 2.03 -14.72
CA TYR A 625 -2.46 1.79 -14.15
C TYR A 625 -3.55 2.47 -14.99
N ASN A 626 -4.61 1.73 -15.35
CA ASN A 626 -5.68 2.16 -16.25
C ASN A 626 -5.23 2.66 -17.65
N CYS A 627 -4.07 2.24 -18.17
CA CYS A 627 -3.69 2.41 -19.59
C CYS A 627 -4.51 1.45 -20.49
N SER A 628 -5.82 1.66 -20.56
CA SER A 628 -6.78 0.67 -21.07
C SER A 628 -6.64 0.32 -22.56
N ASN A 629 -5.98 1.13 -23.39
CA ASN A 629 -5.68 0.81 -24.79
C ASN A 629 -4.30 0.19 -25.03
N LEU A 630 -3.45 -0.01 -24.00
CA LEU A 630 -2.13 -0.62 -24.16
C LEU A 630 -2.29 -2.07 -24.63
N GLN A 631 -1.75 -2.41 -25.80
CA GLN A 631 -2.03 -3.69 -26.47
C GLN A 631 -0.93 -4.73 -26.29
N LYS A 632 0.32 -4.24 -26.17
CA LYS A 632 1.56 -5.00 -26.16
C LYS A 632 2.57 -4.38 -25.20
N ILE A 633 3.37 -5.21 -24.54
CA ILE A 633 4.54 -4.77 -23.78
C ILE A 633 5.73 -5.73 -23.96
N ASN A 634 6.93 -5.16 -23.97
CA ASN A 634 8.19 -5.91 -23.87
C ASN A 634 8.78 -5.69 -22.46
N ILE A 635 9.13 -6.76 -21.75
CA ILE A 635 9.67 -6.73 -20.38
C ILE A 635 11.19 -6.90 -20.42
N PRO A 636 12.00 -5.87 -20.07
CA PRO A 636 13.46 -5.95 -20.08
C PRO A 636 14.00 -6.92 -19.04
N LYS A 637 15.03 -7.69 -19.40
CA LYS A 637 15.56 -8.80 -18.57
C LYS A 637 16.23 -8.36 -17.26
N ASN A 638 16.69 -7.11 -17.19
CA ASN A 638 17.42 -6.54 -16.05
C ASN A 638 16.53 -5.70 -15.11
N MET A 639 15.28 -5.43 -15.49
CA MET A 639 14.40 -4.49 -14.82
C MET A 639 14.01 -4.98 -13.42
N VAL A 640 14.39 -4.24 -12.39
CA VAL A 640 13.85 -4.43 -11.04
C VAL A 640 12.47 -3.78 -10.97
N TYR A 641 11.53 -4.46 -10.32
CA TYR A 641 10.18 -3.94 -10.10
C TYR A 641 9.89 -3.88 -8.59
N THR A 642 9.61 -2.68 -8.10
CA THR A 642 9.62 -2.34 -6.66
C THR A 642 8.23 -2.05 -6.07
N GLY A 643 7.15 -2.19 -6.86
CA GLY A 643 5.79 -1.90 -6.43
C GLY A 643 4.77 -2.98 -6.80
N GLY A 644 3.48 -2.61 -6.80
CA GLY A 644 2.35 -3.46 -7.21
C GLY A 644 1.55 -2.86 -8.38
N ASN A 645 0.74 -3.70 -9.03
CA ASN A 645 -0.28 -3.30 -10.00
C ASN A 645 0.20 -2.55 -11.26
N LEU A 646 1.43 -2.79 -11.74
CA LEU A 646 2.06 -2.05 -12.86
C LEU A 646 1.16 -1.83 -14.07
N PHE A 647 0.48 -2.87 -14.54
CA PHE A 647 -0.44 -2.83 -15.69
C PHE A 647 -1.92 -3.01 -15.31
N TYR A 648 -2.30 -2.85 -14.04
CA TYR A 648 -3.68 -3.08 -13.60
C TYR A 648 -4.65 -2.17 -14.36
N GLY A 649 -5.73 -2.75 -14.90
CA GLY A 649 -6.68 -2.03 -15.74
C GLY A 649 -6.28 -1.84 -17.22
N CYS A 650 -5.12 -2.37 -17.66
CA CYS A 650 -4.76 -2.46 -19.09
C CYS A 650 -5.61 -3.52 -19.82
N SER A 651 -6.91 -3.24 -19.99
CA SER A 651 -7.91 -4.22 -20.46
C SER A 651 -7.79 -4.65 -21.93
N ASN A 652 -6.94 -3.99 -22.73
CA ASN A 652 -6.58 -4.45 -24.08
C ASN A 652 -5.21 -5.15 -24.17
N LEU A 653 -4.45 -5.27 -23.08
CA LEU A 653 -3.11 -5.87 -23.11
C LEU A 653 -3.22 -7.39 -23.33
N LYS A 654 -2.75 -7.82 -24.51
CA LYS A 654 -2.92 -9.20 -25.02
C LYS A 654 -1.61 -9.90 -25.32
N GLU A 655 -0.54 -9.14 -25.53
CA GLU A 655 0.79 -9.68 -25.85
C GLU A 655 1.82 -9.16 -24.83
N ILE A 656 2.42 -10.09 -24.08
CA ILE A 656 3.55 -9.83 -23.20
C ILE A 656 4.75 -10.56 -23.80
N ILE A 657 5.78 -9.80 -24.20
CA ILE A 657 7.07 -10.35 -24.61
C ILE A 657 8.04 -10.24 -23.44
N PHE A 658 8.76 -11.32 -23.18
CA PHE A 658 9.85 -11.38 -22.21
C PHE A 658 11.19 -11.36 -22.95
N GLU A 659 12.16 -10.57 -22.48
CA GLU A 659 13.54 -10.66 -22.99
C GLU A 659 14.27 -11.93 -22.53
N ASP A 660 15.17 -12.43 -23.37
CA ASP A 660 16.03 -13.57 -23.06
C ASP A 660 16.87 -13.34 -21.79
N GLY A 661 16.69 -14.21 -20.80
CA GLY A 661 17.47 -14.22 -19.55
C GLY A 661 16.75 -13.68 -18.32
N ILE A 662 15.50 -13.20 -18.43
CA ILE A 662 14.68 -12.86 -17.25
C ILE A 662 14.51 -14.08 -16.33
N ARG A 663 14.67 -13.89 -15.01
CA ARG A 663 14.61 -14.98 -14.00
C ARG A 663 13.41 -14.94 -13.05
N ASN A 664 12.84 -13.76 -12.81
CA ASN A 664 11.78 -13.58 -11.82
C ASN A 664 10.68 -12.69 -12.40
N ILE A 665 9.43 -12.99 -12.07
CA ILE A 665 8.29 -12.08 -12.25
C ILE A 665 7.97 -11.46 -10.89
N GLY A 666 7.91 -10.14 -10.78
CA GLY A 666 7.64 -9.45 -9.52
C GLY A 666 6.17 -9.45 -9.10
N ASN A 667 5.92 -9.06 -7.84
CA ASN A 667 4.62 -9.19 -7.18
C ASN A 667 3.55 -8.27 -7.81
N GLY A 668 2.41 -8.81 -8.21
CA GLY A 668 1.32 -8.04 -8.81
C GLY A 668 1.67 -7.38 -10.16
N LEU A 669 2.74 -7.82 -10.85
CA LEU A 669 3.22 -7.19 -12.10
C LEU A 669 2.14 -7.15 -13.20
N PHE A 670 1.38 -8.24 -13.33
CA PHE A 670 0.30 -8.39 -14.32
C PHE A 670 -1.08 -8.62 -13.66
N SER A 671 -1.28 -8.20 -12.40
CA SER A 671 -2.61 -8.24 -11.78
C SER A 671 -3.61 -7.40 -12.58
N GLY A 672 -4.86 -7.85 -12.66
CA GLY A 672 -5.97 -7.13 -13.27
C GLY A 672 -5.98 -7.12 -14.81
N LEU A 673 -5.13 -7.91 -15.48
CA LEU A 673 -5.10 -8.01 -16.95
C LEU A 673 -6.30 -8.79 -17.51
N SER A 674 -7.45 -8.13 -17.48
CA SER A 674 -8.69 -8.56 -18.12
C SER A 674 -8.62 -8.71 -19.64
N GLY A 675 -7.57 -8.21 -20.31
CA GLY A 675 -7.31 -8.41 -21.74
C GLY A 675 -6.57 -9.71 -22.09
N LEU A 676 -5.85 -10.30 -21.13
CA LEU A 676 -4.88 -11.36 -21.39
C LEU A 676 -5.55 -12.73 -21.50
N GLU A 677 -5.60 -13.29 -22.71
CA GLU A 677 -6.19 -14.63 -22.94
C GLU A 677 -5.18 -15.78 -22.77
N LYS A 678 -3.88 -15.52 -22.95
CA LYS A 678 -2.80 -16.51 -22.90
C LYS A 678 -1.48 -15.87 -22.45
N VAL A 679 -0.70 -16.61 -21.68
CA VAL A 679 0.70 -16.28 -21.38
C VAL A 679 1.61 -17.48 -21.63
N SER A 680 2.87 -17.23 -21.99
CA SER A 680 3.89 -18.25 -22.21
C SER A 680 5.24 -17.69 -21.76
N PHE A 681 5.92 -18.42 -20.87
CA PHE A 681 7.13 -17.94 -20.20
C PHE A 681 8.40 -18.53 -20.83
N PRO A 682 9.52 -17.78 -20.86
CA PRO A 682 10.83 -18.36 -21.16
C PRO A 682 11.28 -19.31 -20.02
N ASN A 683 11.95 -20.41 -20.38
CA ASN A 683 12.49 -21.43 -19.46
C ASN A 683 13.64 -20.93 -18.54
N SER A 684 13.88 -19.62 -18.46
CA SER A 684 14.81 -18.99 -17.53
C SER A 684 14.14 -18.50 -16.24
N ILE A 685 12.80 -18.48 -16.16
CA ILE A 685 12.06 -17.99 -15.00
C ILE A 685 11.97 -19.07 -13.91
N GLU A 686 12.56 -18.78 -12.75
CA GLU A 686 12.67 -19.65 -11.59
C GLU A 686 11.54 -19.42 -10.56
N LYS A 687 10.96 -18.21 -10.54
CA LYS A 687 9.90 -17.78 -9.60
C LYS A 687 8.87 -16.84 -10.26
N LEU A 688 7.60 -17.10 -9.98
CA LEU A 688 6.48 -16.18 -10.23
C LEU A 688 6.08 -15.52 -8.91
N GLY A 689 6.14 -14.19 -8.84
CA GLY A 689 5.84 -13.42 -7.62
C GLY A 689 4.37 -13.46 -7.19
N ALA A 690 4.12 -13.06 -5.94
CA ALA A 690 2.79 -13.06 -5.34
C ALA A 690 1.83 -12.16 -6.13
N TYR A 691 0.58 -12.59 -6.33
CA TYR A 691 -0.46 -11.91 -7.10
C TYR A 691 -0.07 -11.57 -8.55
N SER A 692 1.00 -12.16 -9.09
CA SER A 692 1.59 -11.74 -10.38
C SER A 692 0.62 -11.78 -11.57
N PHE A 693 -0.39 -12.65 -11.57
CA PHE A 693 -1.49 -12.72 -12.54
C PHE A 693 -2.88 -12.74 -11.84
N ASP A 694 -3.00 -12.20 -10.63
CA ASP A 694 -4.31 -12.07 -9.95
C ASP A 694 -5.34 -11.38 -10.88
N SER A 695 -6.60 -11.82 -10.80
CA SER A 695 -7.75 -11.21 -11.46
C SER A 695 -7.61 -11.10 -12.99
N CYS A 696 -6.74 -11.91 -13.61
CA CYS A 696 -6.64 -12.11 -15.07
C CYS A 696 -7.84 -12.92 -15.59
N LYS A 697 -9.04 -12.35 -15.47
CA LYS A 697 -10.33 -13.04 -15.59
C LYS A 697 -10.61 -13.68 -16.96
N ASN A 698 -9.87 -13.32 -18.01
CA ASN A 698 -9.95 -13.90 -19.36
C ASN A 698 -8.82 -14.89 -19.70
N LEU A 699 -7.89 -15.15 -18.78
CA LEU A 699 -6.74 -16.03 -18.99
C LEU A 699 -7.19 -17.50 -19.10
N LYS A 700 -7.00 -18.10 -20.29
CA LYS A 700 -7.48 -19.45 -20.65
C LYS A 700 -6.35 -20.47 -20.72
N GLU A 701 -5.16 -20.02 -21.11
CA GLU A 701 -3.98 -20.87 -21.29
C GLU A 701 -2.74 -20.27 -20.64
N VAL A 702 -2.11 -21.05 -19.75
CA VAL A 702 -0.84 -20.71 -19.10
C VAL A 702 0.16 -21.81 -19.45
N SER A 703 1.30 -21.44 -20.01
CA SER A 703 2.44 -22.35 -20.24
C SER A 703 3.58 -21.98 -19.31
N LEU A 704 3.56 -22.58 -18.11
CA LEU A 704 4.56 -22.37 -17.05
C LEU A 704 5.98 -22.78 -17.52
N PRO A 705 7.05 -22.12 -17.05
CA PRO A 705 8.41 -22.44 -17.43
C PRO A 705 8.93 -23.66 -16.65
N GLU A 706 9.72 -24.54 -17.30
CA GLU A 706 10.13 -25.83 -16.71
C GLU A 706 10.98 -25.69 -15.42
N SER A 707 11.65 -24.55 -15.23
CA SER A 707 12.50 -24.21 -14.08
C SER A 707 11.77 -23.58 -12.89
N LEU A 708 10.43 -23.44 -12.95
CA LEU A 708 9.63 -22.85 -11.88
C LEU A 708 9.55 -23.77 -10.66
N LYS A 709 10.01 -23.29 -9.50
CA LYS A 709 10.03 -24.07 -8.25
C LYS A 709 8.89 -23.77 -7.28
N VAL A 710 8.41 -22.53 -7.28
CA VAL A 710 7.40 -22.01 -6.35
C VAL A 710 6.37 -21.20 -7.13
N ILE A 711 5.08 -21.40 -6.83
CA ILE A 711 3.99 -20.50 -7.23
C ILE A 711 3.53 -19.75 -5.99
N GLU A 712 3.95 -18.50 -5.88
CA GLU A 712 3.75 -17.63 -4.71
C GLU A 712 2.28 -17.25 -4.47
N ASP A 713 2.04 -16.60 -3.33
CA ASP A 713 0.70 -16.29 -2.82
C ASP A 713 -0.18 -15.57 -3.86
N GLY A 714 -1.40 -16.06 -4.09
CA GLY A 714 -2.36 -15.44 -4.99
C GLY A 714 -1.94 -15.35 -6.47
N ALA A 715 -0.85 -15.99 -6.91
CA ALA A 715 -0.24 -15.74 -8.23
C ALA A 715 -1.20 -15.88 -9.43
N PHE A 716 -2.19 -16.77 -9.37
CA PHE A 716 -3.29 -16.91 -10.34
C PHE A 716 -4.68 -16.82 -9.67
N GLN A 717 -4.80 -16.07 -8.56
CA GLN A 717 -6.08 -15.82 -7.92
C GLN A 717 -7.09 -15.19 -8.90
N ASP A 718 -8.37 -15.53 -8.76
CA ASP A 718 -9.49 -14.98 -9.53
C ASP A 718 -9.33 -15.08 -11.08
N CYS A 719 -8.47 -16.00 -11.54
CA CYS A 719 -8.31 -16.39 -12.96
C CYS A 719 -9.48 -17.25 -13.45
N VAL A 720 -10.71 -16.71 -13.38
CA VAL A 720 -11.96 -17.45 -13.58
C VAL A 720 -12.12 -18.16 -14.94
N SER A 721 -11.31 -17.84 -15.95
CA SER A 721 -11.32 -18.51 -17.28
C SER A 721 -10.35 -19.69 -17.39
N LEU A 722 -9.48 -19.91 -16.41
CA LEU A 722 -8.45 -20.94 -16.47
C LEU A 722 -9.08 -22.33 -16.31
N LYS A 723 -9.09 -23.13 -17.38
CA LYS A 723 -9.71 -24.47 -17.42
C LYS A 723 -8.78 -25.62 -17.03
N ARG A 724 -7.49 -25.46 -17.30
CA ARG A 724 -6.47 -26.49 -17.09
C ARG A 724 -5.11 -25.83 -16.87
N ILE A 725 -4.31 -26.38 -15.97
CA ILE A 725 -2.91 -26.01 -15.83
C ILE A 725 -2.05 -27.27 -15.62
N SER A 726 -0.83 -27.24 -16.14
CA SER A 726 0.16 -28.31 -15.96
C SER A 726 1.35 -27.74 -15.22
N PHE A 727 1.65 -28.31 -14.05
CA PHE A 727 2.80 -27.89 -13.25
C PHE A 727 4.09 -28.50 -13.81
N PRO A 728 5.18 -27.70 -13.94
CA PRO A 728 6.43 -28.14 -14.51
C PRO A 728 7.16 -29.13 -13.59
N ASN A 729 8.20 -29.78 -14.11
CA ASN A 729 8.87 -30.89 -13.43
C ASN A 729 9.67 -30.47 -12.17
N GLU A 730 10.08 -29.20 -12.07
CA GLU A 730 10.83 -28.66 -10.93
C GLU A 730 9.95 -27.98 -9.86
N LEU A 731 8.61 -27.95 -10.01
CA LEU A 731 7.74 -27.27 -9.03
C LEU A 731 7.62 -28.09 -7.73
N GLU A 732 8.12 -27.52 -6.63
CA GLU A 732 8.14 -28.12 -5.29
C GLU A 732 7.03 -27.59 -4.37
N GLU A 733 6.56 -26.35 -4.59
CA GLU A 733 5.64 -25.62 -3.68
C GLU A 733 4.56 -24.82 -4.42
N ILE A 734 3.34 -24.76 -3.86
CA ILE A 734 2.23 -23.89 -4.28
C ILE A 734 1.66 -23.21 -3.02
N ASN A 735 1.66 -21.88 -3.01
CA ASN A 735 1.50 -21.08 -1.79
C ASN A 735 0.05 -20.60 -1.58
N TYR A 736 -0.19 -19.71 -0.61
CA TYR A 736 -1.52 -19.34 -0.14
C TYR A 736 -2.35 -18.71 -1.26
N PHE A 737 -3.62 -19.11 -1.41
CA PHE A 737 -4.53 -18.55 -2.41
C PHE A 737 -4.07 -18.64 -3.90
N ALA A 738 -2.99 -19.35 -4.22
CA ALA A 738 -2.32 -19.32 -5.53
C ALA A 738 -3.23 -19.53 -6.76
N PHE A 739 -4.31 -20.30 -6.61
CA PHE A 739 -5.38 -20.54 -7.59
C PHE A 739 -6.77 -20.30 -7.00
N GLN A 740 -6.89 -19.49 -5.93
CA GLN A 740 -8.17 -19.19 -5.30
C GLN A 740 -9.15 -18.62 -6.35
N ASN A 741 -10.41 -19.02 -6.26
CA ASN A 741 -11.49 -18.61 -7.17
C ASN A 741 -11.24 -18.90 -8.66
N CYS A 742 -10.37 -19.87 -9.02
CA CYS A 742 -10.31 -20.43 -10.37
C CYS A 742 -11.55 -21.32 -10.64
N ILE A 743 -12.74 -20.71 -10.65
CA ILE A 743 -14.04 -21.41 -10.61
C ILE A 743 -14.31 -22.35 -11.79
N ASN A 744 -13.65 -22.17 -12.94
CA ASN A 744 -13.77 -23.04 -14.12
C ASN A 744 -12.58 -23.98 -14.32
N LEU A 745 -11.66 -24.11 -13.34
CA LEU A 745 -10.55 -25.05 -13.38
C LEU A 745 -11.12 -26.48 -13.31
N GLU A 746 -11.09 -27.19 -14.44
CA GLU A 746 -11.68 -28.52 -14.60
C GLU A 746 -10.69 -29.63 -14.21
N SER A 747 -9.40 -29.42 -14.48
CA SER A 747 -8.33 -30.38 -14.20
C SER A 747 -6.97 -29.73 -13.97
N ILE A 748 -6.09 -30.44 -13.26
CA ILE A 748 -4.68 -30.07 -13.07
C ILE A 748 -3.76 -31.26 -13.35
N THR A 749 -2.57 -31.00 -13.91
CA THR A 749 -1.49 -31.99 -14.03
C THR A 749 -0.40 -31.67 -13.01
N VAL A 750 -0.05 -32.64 -12.18
CA VAL A 750 0.83 -32.45 -11.01
C VAL A 750 2.10 -33.28 -11.15
N ASN A 751 3.25 -32.64 -11.00
CA ASN A 751 4.55 -33.29 -11.05
C ASN A 751 4.83 -34.08 -9.76
N LYS A 752 5.68 -35.12 -9.83
CA LYS A 752 6.04 -35.99 -8.68
C LYS A 752 6.97 -35.35 -7.62
N ASN A 753 7.55 -34.19 -7.93
CA ASN A 753 8.46 -33.44 -7.07
C ASN A 753 7.73 -32.42 -6.17
N LEU A 754 6.46 -32.10 -6.43
CA LEU A 754 5.63 -31.29 -5.54
C LEU A 754 5.61 -31.88 -4.11
N ARG A 755 5.74 -31.02 -3.11
CA ARG A 755 5.78 -31.37 -1.68
C ARG A 755 4.72 -30.66 -0.86
N ILE A 756 4.37 -29.43 -1.23
CA ILE A 756 3.52 -28.54 -0.43
C ILE A 756 2.46 -27.91 -1.32
N ILE A 757 1.23 -27.91 -0.82
CA ILE A 757 0.11 -27.07 -1.28
C ILE A 757 -0.41 -26.37 -0.02
N GLU A 758 -0.11 -25.09 0.14
CA GLU A 758 -0.48 -24.32 1.34
C GLU A 758 -2.01 -24.15 1.49
N PRO A 759 -2.50 -23.78 2.69
CA PRO A 759 -3.91 -23.52 2.92
C PRO A 759 -4.54 -22.55 1.92
N TYR A 760 -5.80 -22.81 1.57
CA TYR A 760 -6.58 -22.05 0.59
C TYR A 760 -6.03 -21.96 -0.85
N ALA A 761 -4.89 -22.58 -1.18
CA ALA A 761 -4.26 -22.51 -2.51
C ALA A 761 -5.24 -22.74 -3.67
N PHE A 762 -6.17 -23.68 -3.54
CA PHE A 762 -7.22 -23.97 -4.54
C PHE A 762 -8.65 -23.68 -4.03
N ALA A 763 -8.81 -22.88 -2.97
CA ALA A 763 -10.13 -22.53 -2.43
C ALA A 763 -11.04 -21.95 -3.52
N GLY A 764 -12.30 -22.39 -3.58
CA GLY A 764 -13.24 -21.94 -4.60
C GLY A 764 -13.05 -22.55 -6.01
N CYS A 765 -12.12 -23.48 -6.24
CA CYS A 765 -12.00 -24.24 -7.50
C CYS A 765 -13.13 -25.28 -7.66
N VAL A 766 -14.38 -24.83 -7.72
CA VAL A 766 -15.61 -25.66 -7.62
C VAL A 766 -15.87 -26.60 -8.80
N GLN A 767 -15.14 -26.46 -9.92
CA GLN A 767 -15.26 -27.35 -11.08
C GLN A 767 -14.15 -28.41 -11.18
N LEU A 768 -13.17 -28.42 -10.26
CA LEU A 768 -12.01 -29.30 -10.32
C LEU A 768 -12.41 -30.76 -10.08
N LYS A 769 -12.25 -31.59 -11.10
CA LYS A 769 -12.73 -32.98 -11.12
C LYS A 769 -11.64 -34.01 -11.32
N ASP A 770 -10.55 -33.67 -11.98
CA ASP A 770 -9.51 -34.63 -12.36
C ASP A 770 -8.11 -34.08 -12.07
N ILE A 771 -7.32 -34.85 -11.33
CA ILE A 771 -5.93 -34.56 -11.01
C ILE A 771 -5.07 -35.63 -11.68
N TYR A 772 -4.19 -35.22 -12.60
CA TYR A 772 -3.25 -36.10 -13.28
C TYR A 772 -1.89 -36.04 -12.59
N TYR A 773 -1.66 -36.92 -11.62
CA TYR A 773 -0.42 -37.00 -10.87
C TYR A 773 0.58 -37.96 -11.54
N SER A 774 1.81 -37.48 -11.72
CA SER A 774 2.88 -38.25 -12.37
C SER A 774 3.67 -39.19 -11.44
N GLY A 775 3.40 -39.17 -10.13
CA GLY A 775 3.92 -40.13 -9.16
C GLY A 775 2.93 -41.26 -8.83
N THR A 776 3.23 -42.03 -7.77
CA THR A 776 2.35 -43.08 -7.26
C THR A 776 1.40 -42.58 -6.17
N LEU A 777 0.37 -43.37 -5.85
CA LEU A 777 -0.53 -43.08 -4.71
C LEU A 777 0.19 -43.00 -3.35
N ASN A 778 1.39 -43.56 -3.21
CA ASN A 778 2.17 -43.39 -1.99
C ASN A 778 2.89 -42.04 -1.96
N ASP A 779 3.46 -41.60 -3.09
CA ASP A 779 4.11 -40.29 -3.19
C ASP A 779 3.10 -39.15 -2.96
N TRP A 780 1.87 -39.30 -3.50
CA TRP A 780 0.78 -38.35 -3.27
C TRP A 780 0.44 -38.14 -1.78
N LYS A 781 0.51 -39.21 -0.96
CA LYS A 781 0.24 -39.13 0.49
C LYS A 781 1.32 -38.39 1.29
N PHE A 782 2.47 -38.12 0.69
CA PHE A 782 3.55 -37.33 1.29
C PHE A 782 3.51 -35.86 0.87
N ILE A 783 2.56 -35.44 0.02
CA ILE A 783 2.30 -34.03 -0.26
C ILE A 783 1.55 -33.45 0.95
N ASN A 784 2.09 -32.40 1.55
CA ASN A 784 1.42 -31.62 2.58
C ASN A 784 0.33 -30.76 1.92
N ILE A 785 -0.94 -31.14 2.08
CA ILE A 785 -2.08 -30.41 1.54
C ILE A 785 -2.77 -29.66 2.70
N GLY A 786 -2.62 -28.33 2.69
CA GLY A 786 -3.20 -27.43 3.67
C GLY A 786 -4.73 -27.42 3.66
N TYR A 787 -5.33 -26.88 4.72
CA TYR A 787 -6.78 -26.81 4.89
C TYR A 787 -7.46 -25.90 3.85
N GLN A 788 -8.77 -26.08 3.65
CA GLN A 788 -9.59 -25.35 2.64
C GLN A 788 -9.20 -25.61 1.16
N ASN A 789 -8.43 -26.68 0.91
CA ASN A 789 -8.18 -27.24 -0.43
C ASN A 789 -9.13 -28.42 -0.76
N ASP A 790 -10.40 -28.34 -0.33
CA ASP A 790 -11.34 -29.47 -0.41
C ASP A 790 -11.60 -29.97 -1.84
N CYS A 791 -11.46 -29.09 -2.83
CA CYS A 791 -11.48 -29.45 -4.26
C CYS A 791 -10.39 -30.47 -4.64
N ILE A 792 -9.18 -30.37 -4.07
CA ILE A 792 -8.07 -31.31 -4.29
C ILE A 792 -8.40 -32.67 -3.69
N ASN A 793 -9.01 -32.69 -2.50
CA ASN A 793 -9.38 -33.91 -1.78
C ASN A 793 -10.61 -34.63 -2.38
N ASN A 794 -11.47 -33.93 -3.11
CA ASN A 794 -12.70 -34.47 -3.72
C ASN A 794 -12.55 -34.83 -5.21
N ALA A 795 -11.44 -34.47 -5.87
CA ALA A 795 -11.21 -34.76 -7.28
C ALA A 795 -10.75 -36.21 -7.53
N ASN A 796 -10.99 -36.72 -8.74
CA ASN A 796 -10.48 -38.00 -9.22
C ASN A 796 -8.95 -37.92 -9.36
N LEU A 797 -8.21 -38.59 -8.47
CA LEU A 797 -6.76 -38.73 -8.60
C LEU A 797 -6.40 -39.84 -9.59
N HIS A 798 -5.88 -39.46 -10.74
CA HIS A 798 -5.23 -40.34 -11.72
C HIS A 798 -3.74 -40.37 -11.42
N TYR A 799 -3.19 -41.54 -11.07
CA TYR A 799 -1.79 -41.70 -10.63
C TYR A 799 -1.14 -42.94 -11.27
N GLN A 800 0.19 -43.00 -11.26
CA GLN A 800 0.93 -44.18 -11.73
C GLN A 800 0.78 -45.35 -10.74
N LYS A 801 0.28 -46.50 -11.21
CA LYS A 801 0.19 -47.71 -10.38
C LYS A 801 1.60 -48.21 -10.09
N GLY A 802 2.04 -48.07 -8.85
CA GLY A 802 3.42 -48.33 -8.45
C GLY A 802 3.84 -49.78 -8.69
N GLN A 803 4.98 -49.95 -9.35
CA GLN A 803 5.69 -51.22 -9.46
C GLN A 803 6.53 -51.45 -8.19
N GLY A 804 6.48 -52.65 -7.59
CA GLY A 804 7.33 -52.97 -6.44
C GLY A 804 6.85 -54.10 -5.53
N TRP A 805 7.59 -54.30 -4.44
CA TRP A 805 7.31 -55.31 -3.43
C TRP A 805 6.21 -54.84 -2.45
N ILE A 806 5.25 -55.72 -2.16
CA ILE A 806 4.22 -55.52 -1.14
C ILE A 806 4.32 -56.67 -0.14
N THR A 807 4.43 -56.38 1.15
CA THR A 807 4.54 -57.39 2.22
C THR A 807 3.39 -57.24 3.21
N ASP A 808 2.76 -58.36 3.56
CA ASP A 808 1.67 -58.46 4.54
C ASP A 808 1.93 -59.61 5.54
N GLU A 809 0.92 -60.01 6.32
CA GLU A 809 1.02 -61.06 7.33
C GLU A 809 1.21 -62.49 6.75
N TYR A 810 0.95 -62.70 5.46
CA TYR A 810 1.07 -63.99 4.77
C TYR A 810 2.38 -64.11 3.98
N GLY A 811 2.94 -62.99 3.49
CA GLY A 811 4.25 -62.98 2.82
C GLY A 811 4.50 -61.73 2.00
N SER A 812 5.41 -61.84 1.02
CA SER A 812 5.75 -60.76 0.09
C SER A 812 5.31 -61.11 -1.34
N LYS A 813 4.64 -60.17 -2.01
CA LYS A 813 4.26 -60.20 -3.43
C LYS A 813 5.01 -59.12 -4.21
N TYR A 814 4.98 -59.20 -5.54
CA TYR A 814 5.48 -58.14 -6.41
C TYR A 814 4.39 -57.67 -7.38
N GLN A 815 4.13 -56.36 -7.39
CA GLN A 815 3.21 -55.68 -8.29
C GLN A 815 3.99 -55.13 -9.50
N ARG A 816 3.47 -55.39 -10.70
CA ARG A 816 3.96 -54.88 -11.99
C ARG A 816 3.39 -53.48 -12.28
N GLU A 817 4.00 -52.78 -13.22
CA GLU A 817 3.66 -51.39 -13.61
C GLU A 817 2.21 -51.21 -14.11
N ASP A 818 1.58 -52.27 -14.63
CA ASP A 818 0.15 -52.27 -15.01
C ASP A 818 -0.81 -52.44 -13.80
N GLY A 819 -0.26 -52.72 -12.62
CA GLY A 819 -0.96 -53.03 -11.38
C GLY A 819 -1.27 -54.52 -11.18
N SER A 820 -0.86 -55.41 -12.08
CA SER A 820 -0.99 -56.87 -11.90
C SER A 820 0.05 -57.43 -10.92
N PHE A 821 -0.18 -58.64 -10.41
CA PHE A 821 0.80 -59.38 -9.60
C PHE A 821 1.38 -60.56 -10.38
N ILE A 822 2.55 -61.03 -9.97
CA ILE A 822 3.15 -62.27 -10.48
C ILE A 822 2.54 -63.47 -9.74
N TYR A 823 2.19 -64.53 -10.47
CA TYR A 823 1.59 -65.77 -9.93
C TYR A 823 2.20 -66.99 -10.61
N SER A 824 2.42 -68.07 -9.86
CA SER A 824 2.86 -69.39 -10.35
C SER A 824 4.06 -69.35 -11.33
N ALA A 825 5.07 -68.52 -11.03
CA ALA A 825 6.16 -68.24 -11.96
C ALA A 825 7.48 -67.91 -11.25
N PHE A 826 8.59 -68.22 -11.93
CA PHE A 826 9.90 -67.64 -11.63
C PHE A 826 10.01 -66.23 -12.19
N GLU A 827 10.60 -65.30 -11.44
CA GLU A 827 10.96 -63.96 -11.91
C GLU A 827 12.29 -63.53 -11.27
N SER A 828 13.10 -62.77 -12.00
CA SER A 828 14.42 -62.29 -11.54
C SER A 828 14.45 -60.77 -11.41
N PHE A 829 14.92 -60.27 -10.27
CA PHE A 829 15.09 -58.85 -9.98
C PHE A 829 16.57 -58.55 -9.68
N GLY A 830 17.27 -58.09 -10.72
CA GLY A 830 18.73 -58.10 -10.73
C GLY A 830 19.26 -59.54 -10.67
N ASP A 831 20.31 -59.78 -9.89
CA ASP A 831 20.92 -61.12 -9.73
C ASP A 831 20.07 -62.09 -8.90
N ASN A 832 19.01 -61.61 -8.23
CA ASN A 832 18.16 -62.43 -7.35
C ASN A 832 16.95 -63.00 -8.10
N THR A 833 16.76 -64.32 -8.03
CA THR A 833 15.58 -65.00 -8.61
C THR A 833 14.65 -65.50 -7.51
N TYR A 834 13.35 -65.37 -7.75
CA TYR A 834 12.27 -65.72 -6.82
C TYR A 834 11.27 -66.64 -7.54
N TYR A 835 10.44 -67.35 -6.78
CA TYR A 835 9.24 -68.03 -7.33
C TYR A 835 8.00 -67.61 -6.56
N PHE A 836 6.97 -67.20 -7.29
CA PHE A 836 5.68 -66.77 -6.76
C PHE A 836 4.68 -67.94 -6.81
N ASP A 837 3.96 -68.18 -5.72
CA ASP A 837 2.93 -69.22 -5.61
C ASP A 837 1.64 -68.86 -6.39
N SER A 838 0.63 -69.73 -6.32
CA SER A 838 -0.69 -69.47 -6.95
C SER A 838 -1.47 -68.32 -6.31
N SER A 839 -1.04 -67.82 -5.15
CA SER A 839 -1.62 -66.68 -4.43
C SER A 839 -0.84 -65.38 -4.70
N GLY A 840 0.33 -65.48 -5.34
CA GLY A 840 1.25 -64.40 -5.68
C GLY A 840 2.27 -64.06 -4.59
N TYR A 841 2.50 -64.93 -3.59
CA TYR A 841 3.53 -64.78 -2.56
C TYR A 841 4.82 -65.52 -2.93
N ILE A 842 5.99 -64.98 -2.56
CA ILE A 842 7.27 -65.68 -2.75
C ILE A 842 7.43 -66.89 -1.82
N LEU A 843 7.90 -68.00 -2.38
CA LEU A 843 8.21 -69.20 -1.60
C LEU A 843 9.51 -69.04 -0.77
N LYS A 844 9.57 -69.77 0.35
CA LYS A 844 10.75 -69.92 1.22
C LYS A 844 10.97 -71.39 1.55
N GLY A 845 12.22 -71.77 1.83
CA GLY A 845 12.59 -73.16 2.13
C GLY A 845 12.68 -74.05 0.89
N LEU A 846 12.75 -75.37 1.13
CA LEU A 846 12.87 -76.39 0.07
C LEU A 846 11.48 -76.71 -0.51
N ASN A 847 11.26 -76.32 -1.77
CA ASN A 847 9.97 -76.43 -2.45
C ASN A 847 10.08 -77.29 -3.71
N ARG A 848 8.98 -77.91 -4.12
CA ARG A 848 8.90 -78.72 -5.35
C ARG A 848 8.09 -77.99 -6.41
N ILE A 849 8.72 -77.64 -7.52
CA ILE A 849 8.16 -76.87 -8.65
C ILE A 849 8.46 -77.67 -9.92
N ASP A 850 7.44 -77.88 -10.77
CA ASP A 850 7.53 -78.62 -12.04
C ASP A 850 8.43 -79.86 -11.96
N TYR A 851 8.04 -80.76 -11.06
CA TYR A 851 8.68 -82.04 -10.71
C TYR A 851 10.06 -81.95 -10.03
N ASN A 852 10.78 -80.83 -10.15
CA ASN A 852 12.11 -80.58 -9.60
C ASN A 852 12.02 -79.96 -8.18
N TYR A 853 13.13 -79.99 -7.43
CA TYR A 853 13.24 -79.30 -6.13
C TYR A 853 14.11 -78.04 -6.26
N TYR A 854 13.75 -77.00 -5.51
CA TYR A 854 14.43 -75.70 -5.45
C TYR A 854 14.48 -75.24 -3.99
N TYR A 855 15.54 -74.54 -3.58
CA TYR A 855 15.65 -73.96 -2.25
C TYR A 855 15.69 -72.43 -2.32
N PHE A 856 14.80 -71.79 -1.58
CA PHE A 856 14.72 -70.34 -1.42
C PHE A 856 15.09 -70.00 0.03
N ASP A 857 15.89 -68.96 0.24
CA ASP A 857 16.33 -68.57 1.59
C ASP A 857 15.24 -67.82 2.39
N GLU A 858 15.59 -67.32 3.58
CA GLU A 858 14.68 -66.55 4.44
C GLU A 858 14.17 -65.23 3.82
N LYS A 859 14.78 -64.78 2.71
CA LYS A 859 14.33 -63.63 1.90
C LYS A 859 13.58 -64.05 0.65
N GLY A 860 13.38 -65.36 0.43
CA GLY A 860 12.77 -65.93 -0.77
C GLY A 860 13.70 -66.00 -1.98
N ILE A 861 15.01 -65.79 -1.80
CA ILE A 861 15.98 -65.77 -2.91
C ILE A 861 16.41 -67.21 -3.23
N MET A 862 16.23 -67.61 -4.49
CA MET A 862 16.63 -68.92 -5.01
C MET A 862 18.14 -69.15 -4.88
N GLN A 863 18.52 -70.27 -4.30
CA GLN A 863 19.90 -70.59 -3.99
C GLN A 863 20.52 -71.54 -5.04
N VAL A 864 21.76 -71.25 -5.43
CA VAL A 864 22.56 -72.07 -6.35
C VAL A 864 23.86 -72.56 -5.69
N GLY A 865 24.46 -73.62 -6.24
CA GLY A 865 25.69 -74.25 -5.75
C GLY A 865 25.49 -75.12 -4.51
N TRP A 866 26.59 -75.41 -3.80
CA TRP A 866 26.55 -76.14 -2.53
C TRP A 866 25.84 -75.34 -1.44
N LYS A 867 24.87 -75.96 -0.76
CA LYS A 867 24.17 -75.40 0.39
C LYS A 867 24.09 -76.42 1.53
N LYS A 868 23.99 -75.92 2.76
CA LYS A 868 23.78 -76.73 3.97
C LYS A 868 22.44 -76.35 4.58
N ILE A 869 21.51 -77.30 4.66
CA ILE A 869 20.12 -77.12 5.10
C ILE A 869 19.85 -78.23 6.13
N ASP A 870 19.35 -77.87 7.31
CA ASP A 870 19.05 -78.79 8.44
C ASP A 870 20.15 -79.82 8.72
N ASN A 871 21.37 -79.29 8.84
CA ASN A 871 22.64 -80.00 9.02
C ASN A 871 23.10 -80.87 7.83
N GLU A 872 22.28 -81.06 6.80
CA GLU A 872 22.59 -81.86 5.62
C GLU A 872 23.09 -81.02 4.44
N LYS A 873 23.74 -81.67 3.47
CA LYS A 873 24.30 -81.02 2.28
C LYS A 873 23.44 -81.28 1.04
N TYR A 874 23.24 -80.23 0.26
CA TYR A 874 22.54 -80.22 -1.01
C TYR A 874 23.41 -79.51 -2.05
N TYR A 875 23.20 -79.80 -3.33
CA TYR A 875 23.75 -79.02 -4.43
C TYR A 875 22.63 -78.61 -5.37
N PHE A 876 22.61 -77.34 -5.75
CA PHE A 876 21.67 -76.77 -6.71
C PHE A 876 22.43 -76.31 -7.94
N TYR A 877 21.94 -76.62 -9.13
CA TYR A 877 22.54 -76.16 -10.39
C TYR A 877 22.41 -74.63 -10.54
N SER A 878 23.02 -74.05 -11.57
CA SER A 878 22.94 -72.61 -11.88
C SER A 878 21.52 -72.13 -12.21
N ASP A 879 20.60 -73.04 -12.55
CA ASP A 879 19.16 -72.77 -12.72
C ASP A 879 18.33 -73.02 -11.45
N GLY A 880 18.98 -73.25 -10.30
CA GLY A 880 18.34 -73.46 -9.01
C GLY A 880 17.77 -74.86 -8.76
N ARG A 881 17.79 -75.77 -9.75
CA ARG A 881 17.30 -77.14 -9.56
C ARG A 881 18.25 -77.95 -8.69
N ALA A 882 17.70 -78.69 -7.74
CA ALA A 882 18.46 -79.61 -6.90
C ALA A 882 19.02 -80.78 -7.71
N ALA A 883 20.31 -81.08 -7.54
CA ALA A 883 21.00 -82.17 -8.22
C ALA A 883 20.56 -83.53 -7.66
N CYS A 884 20.05 -84.41 -8.51
CA CYS A 884 19.59 -85.76 -8.14
C CYS A 884 20.36 -86.86 -8.89
N GLY A 885 20.51 -88.04 -8.29
CA GLY A 885 21.26 -89.16 -8.87
C GLY A 885 22.77 -88.92 -8.91
N LYS A 886 23.45 -89.47 -9.93
CA LYS A 886 24.90 -89.35 -10.15
C LYS A 886 25.22 -88.03 -10.85
N VAL A 887 25.92 -87.12 -10.18
CA VAL A 887 26.22 -85.76 -10.67
C VAL A 887 27.71 -85.44 -10.52
N TYR A 888 28.28 -84.73 -11.48
CA TYR A 888 29.68 -84.28 -11.46
C TYR A 888 29.76 -82.81 -11.01
N VAL A 889 30.51 -82.55 -9.94
CA VAL A 889 30.65 -81.23 -9.30
C VAL A 889 32.09 -81.05 -8.82
N ASP A 890 32.68 -79.87 -9.04
CA ASP A 890 34.01 -79.47 -8.53
C ASP A 890 35.15 -80.51 -8.72
N GLY A 891 35.11 -81.23 -9.85
CA GLY A 891 36.11 -82.23 -10.22
C GLY A 891 35.82 -83.66 -9.76
N LYS A 892 34.72 -83.92 -9.04
CA LYS A 892 34.35 -85.23 -8.51
C LYS A 892 32.91 -85.64 -8.86
N TYR A 893 32.64 -86.93 -8.82
CA TYR A 893 31.27 -87.45 -8.87
C TYR A 893 30.69 -87.56 -7.45
N TYR A 894 29.41 -87.25 -7.32
CA TYR A 894 28.61 -87.30 -6.10
C TYR A 894 27.30 -88.05 -6.38
N TYR A 895 26.68 -88.60 -5.33
CA TYR A 895 25.36 -89.24 -5.44
C TYR A 895 24.32 -88.57 -4.54
N PHE A 896 23.16 -88.22 -5.11
CA PHE A 896 22.10 -87.48 -4.44
C PHE A 896 20.74 -88.20 -4.55
N ASP A 897 19.85 -87.99 -3.58
CA ASP A 897 18.47 -88.49 -3.64
C ASP A 897 17.54 -87.62 -4.52
N ILE A 898 16.27 -87.99 -4.59
CA ILE A 898 15.25 -87.30 -5.40
C ILE A 898 14.88 -85.89 -4.89
N THR A 899 15.30 -85.52 -3.67
CA THR A 899 15.14 -84.17 -3.10
C THR A 899 16.40 -83.30 -3.27
N GLY A 900 17.49 -83.90 -3.77
CA GLY A 900 18.79 -83.29 -3.94
C GLY A 900 19.69 -83.29 -2.71
N LYS A 901 19.35 -84.11 -1.69
CA LYS A 901 20.20 -84.36 -0.54
C LYS A 901 21.32 -85.33 -0.92
N ILE A 902 22.56 -85.04 -0.52
CA ILE A 902 23.70 -85.94 -0.77
C ILE A 902 23.56 -87.24 0.05
N LEU A 903 23.75 -88.37 -0.61
CA LEU A 903 23.78 -89.70 0.00
C LEU A 903 25.24 -90.10 0.27
N LYS A 904 25.51 -90.66 1.44
CA LYS A 904 26.85 -90.91 1.99
C LYS A 904 26.96 -92.33 2.52
N GLY A 905 28.15 -92.92 2.47
CA GLY A 905 28.44 -94.23 3.07
C GLY A 905 27.64 -95.40 2.46
N LEU A 906 27.16 -95.27 1.22
CA LEU A 906 26.39 -96.34 0.58
C LEU A 906 27.24 -97.57 0.20
N GLY A 907 28.57 -97.41 0.12
CA GLY A 907 29.45 -98.46 -0.37
C GLY A 907 29.21 -98.75 -1.85
N PHE A 908 29.18 -100.02 -2.23
CA PHE A 908 28.95 -100.44 -3.61
C PHE A 908 27.47 -100.25 -4.01
N ILE A 909 27.23 -99.50 -5.09
CA ILE A 909 25.91 -99.30 -5.70
C ILE A 909 25.98 -99.56 -7.21
N ASP A 910 24.92 -100.11 -7.80
CA ASP A 910 24.78 -100.23 -9.26
C ASP A 910 23.83 -99.17 -9.81
N ILE A 911 24.25 -98.49 -10.87
CA ILE A 911 23.48 -97.46 -11.59
C ILE A 911 23.59 -97.80 -13.09
N ASP A 912 22.46 -98.03 -13.75
CA ASP A 912 22.37 -98.35 -15.19
C ASP A 912 23.33 -99.46 -15.66
N GLY A 913 23.51 -100.50 -14.83
CA GLY A 913 24.39 -101.64 -15.09
C GLY A 913 25.87 -101.42 -14.79
N CYS A 914 26.27 -100.22 -14.37
CA CYS A 914 27.62 -99.91 -13.92
C CYS A 914 27.68 -99.85 -12.39
N THR A 915 28.68 -100.50 -11.80
CA THR A 915 28.92 -100.45 -10.35
C THR A 915 29.80 -99.26 -9.98
N TYR A 916 29.48 -98.60 -8.86
CA TYR A 916 30.15 -97.44 -8.28
C TYR A 916 30.41 -97.69 -6.79
N TYR A 917 31.30 -96.93 -6.16
CA TYR A 917 31.48 -96.95 -4.70
C TYR A 917 31.33 -95.55 -4.12
N VAL A 918 30.36 -95.33 -3.22
CA VAL A 918 30.11 -94.04 -2.54
C VAL A 918 30.70 -94.07 -1.13
N ASN A 919 31.61 -93.13 -0.84
CA ASN A 919 32.31 -93.04 0.44
C ASN A 919 31.51 -92.29 1.53
N GLU A 920 32.06 -92.25 2.75
CA GLU A 920 31.46 -91.63 3.95
C GLU A 920 31.11 -90.13 3.83
N ILE A 921 31.62 -89.42 2.81
CA ILE A 921 31.30 -88.02 2.54
C ILE A 921 30.41 -87.81 1.30
N GLY A 922 30.00 -88.89 0.64
CA GLY A 922 29.08 -88.90 -0.51
C GLY A 922 29.75 -88.76 -1.87
N GLU A 923 31.07 -88.86 -1.93
CA GLU A 923 31.84 -88.88 -3.18
C GLU A 923 31.85 -90.30 -3.75
N ILE A 924 31.63 -90.40 -5.07
CA ILE A 924 31.89 -91.61 -5.84
C ILE A 924 33.41 -91.72 -6.06
N HIS A 925 33.98 -92.84 -5.62
CA HIS A 925 35.41 -93.08 -5.63
C HIS A 925 35.95 -93.30 -7.04
N THR A 926 37.15 -92.79 -7.31
CA THR A 926 37.90 -93.02 -8.56
C THR A 926 39.31 -93.53 -8.25
N GLY A 927 39.90 -94.28 -9.17
CA GLY A 927 41.18 -94.94 -8.97
C GLY A 927 41.08 -96.22 -8.15
N TRP A 928 42.19 -96.62 -7.51
CA TRP A 928 42.28 -97.84 -6.72
C TRP A 928 41.51 -97.74 -5.40
N LEU A 929 40.83 -98.82 -5.01
CA LEU A 929 40.17 -98.97 -3.72
C LEU A 929 40.43 -100.38 -3.16
N GLU A 930 40.86 -100.48 -1.91
CA GLU A 930 40.85 -101.76 -1.19
C GLU A 930 39.59 -101.87 -0.32
N GLN A 931 38.87 -102.98 -0.43
CA GLN A 931 37.76 -103.36 0.44
C GLN A 931 37.88 -104.86 0.76
N ASN A 932 37.79 -105.23 2.04
CA ASN A 932 37.83 -106.64 2.48
C ASN A 932 39.02 -107.47 1.92
N LYS A 933 40.21 -106.86 1.87
CA LYS A 933 41.46 -107.43 1.28
C LYS A 933 41.40 -107.72 -0.23
N ARG A 934 40.44 -107.11 -0.94
CA ARG A 934 40.31 -107.16 -2.40
C ARG A 934 40.52 -105.76 -2.97
N TRP A 935 41.27 -105.70 -4.07
CA TRP A 935 41.60 -104.45 -4.76
C TRP A 935 40.68 -104.27 -5.96
N TYR A 936 39.96 -103.16 -5.98
CA TYR A 936 39.09 -102.72 -7.06
C TYR A 936 39.74 -101.52 -7.74
N TYR A 937 39.41 -101.28 -9.02
CA TYR A 937 39.79 -100.05 -9.70
C TYR A 937 38.54 -99.41 -10.30
N PHE A 938 38.31 -98.15 -9.95
CA PHE A 938 37.25 -97.33 -10.50
C PHE A 938 37.86 -96.38 -11.54
N ARG A 939 37.23 -96.29 -12.72
CA ARG A 939 37.65 -95.44 -13.83
C ARG A 939 37.38 -93.97 -13.49
N GLN A 940 37.85 -93.04 -14.33
CA GLN A 940 37.70 -91.59 -14.08
C GLN A 940 36.25 -91.10 -14.09
N ASP A 941 35.32 -91.87 -14.66
CA ASP A 941 33.87 -91.66 -14.60
C ASP A 941 33.22 -92.27 -13.34
N GLY A 942 34.02 -92.84 -12.44
CA GLY A 942 33.59 -93.57 -11.24
C GLY A 942 33.20 -95.02 -11.47
N SER A 943 33.21 -95.55 -12.71
CA SER A 943 32.73 -96.91 -13.00
C SER A 943 33.75 -97.99 -12.62
N MET A 944 33.29 -99.07 -11.97
CA MET A 944 34.13 -100.21 -11.59
C MET A 944 34.64 -100.95 -12.83
N ALA A 945 35.96 -101.11 -12.94
CA ALA A 945 36.59 -101.86 -14.01
C ALA A 945 36.24 -103.35 -13.94
N ARG A 946 36.00 -103.94 -15.11
CA ARG A 946 35.86 -105.39 -15.35
C ARG A 946 36.62 -105.75 -16.63
N GLY A 947 37.09 -106.99 -16.74
CA GLY A 947 37.92 -107.47 -17.83
C GLY A 947 39.33 -106.89 -17.85
N MET A 948 40.02 -107.01 -19.00
CA MET A 948 41.30 -106.32 -19.28
C MET A 948 41.10 -104.80 -19.16
N THR A 949 41.82 -104.15 -18.27
CA THR A 949 41.81 -102.68 -18.10
C THR A 949 43.24 -102.18 -17.90
N GLN A 950 43.64 -101.20 -18.73
CA GLN A 950 44.92 -100.51 -18.58
C GLN A 950 44.81 -99.39 -17.53
N VAL A 951 45.79 -99.32 -16.64
CA VAL A 951 45.92 -98.32 -15.58
C VAL A 951 47.35 -97.77 -15.62
N GLY A 952 47.53 -96.62 -16.29
CA GLY A 952 48.85 -96.05 -16.56
C GLY A 952 49.65 -96.88 -17.56
N ASP A 953 50.88 -97.23 -17.20
CA ASP A 953 51.81 -98.06 -17.98
C ASP A 953 51.49 -99.56 -17.94
N LYS A 954 50.53 -99.99 -17.11
CA LYS A 954 50.29 -101.40 -16.76
C LYS A 954 48.89 -101.86 -17.12
N THR A 955 48.76 -103.11 -17.54
CA THR A 955 47.48 -103.77 -17.81
C THR A 955 47.14 -104.74 -16.70
N TYR A 956 45.90 -104.67 -16.22
CA TYR A 956 45.35 -105.49 -15.13
C TYR A 956 44.11 -106.24 -15.63
N TYR A 957 43.74 -107.32 -14.95
CA TYR A 957 42.44 -107.97 -15.16
C TYR A 957 41.59 -107.90 -13.90
N PHE A 958 40.33 -107.51 -14.09
CA PHE A 958 39.31 -107.48 -13.04
C PHE A 958 38.23 -108.49 -13.39
N GLY A 959 37.83 -109.35 -12.44
CA GLY A 959 36.78 -110.34 -12.69
C GLY A 959 35.41 -109.69 -12.93
N ASP A 960 34.39 -110.50 -13.28
CA ASP A 960 32.99 -110.02 -13.35
C ASP A 960 32.48 -109.47 -12.00
N ASN A 961 33.15 -109.89 -10.92
CA ASN A 961 33.01 -109.47 -9.54
C ASN A 961 33.76 -108.16 -9.20
N GLY A 962 34.46 -107.55 -10.16
CA GLY A 962 35.09 -106.22 -10.07
C GLY A 962 36.45 -106.13 -9.38
N TYR A 963 36.95 -107.19 -8.73
CA TYR A 963 38.25 -107.13 -8.08
C TYR A 963 39.38 -107.65 -8.99
N LYS A 964 40.58 -107.13 -8.74
CA LYS A 964 41.83 -107.45 -9.44
C LYS A 964 42.24 -108.90 -9.17
N GLU A 965 42.30 -109.70 -10.22
CA GLU A 965 42.74 -111.09 -10.17
C GLU A 965 44.26 -111.20 -10.39
N SER A 966 44.85 -112.36 -10.08
CA SER A 966 46.27 -112.66 -10.32
C SER A 966 46.49 -114.13 -10.69
N GLY A 967 47.64 -114.45 -11.30
CA GLY A 967 47.94 -115.78 -11.82
C GLY A 967 47.52 -115.99 -13.27
N TRP A 968 47.20 -117.23 -13.65
CA TRP A 968 46.77 -117.58 -15.01
C TRP A 968 45.26 -117.39 -15.18
N ILE A 969 44.86 -116.61 -16.19
CA ILE A 969 43.46 -116.27 -16.47
C ILE A 969 43.16 -116.57 -17.95
N SER A 970 42.06 -117.27 -18.21
CA SER A 970 41.57 -117.50 -19.58
C SER A 970 40.56 -116.43 -19.95
N ILE A 971 40.79 -115.76 -21.09
CA ILE A 971 39.96 -114.66 -21.59
C ILE A 971 39.67 -114.97 -23.06
N ASN A 972 38.39 -115.15 -23.40
CA ASN A 972 37.94 -115.55 -24.75
C ASN A 972 38.67 -116.79 -25.33
N GLY A 973 39.12 -117.70 -24.46
CA GLY A 973 39.86 -118.92 -24.83
C GLY A 973 41.39 -118.78 -24.86
N GLN A 974 41.93 -117.57 -24.70
CA GLN A 974 43.37 -117.32 -24.65
C GLN A 974 43.86 -117.15 -23.20
N LEU A 975 44.96 -117.81 -22.85
CA LEU A 975 45.59 -117.74 -21.52
C LEU A 975 46.54 -116.55 -21.41
N TYR A 976 46.34 -115.75 -20.37
CA TYR A 976 47.20 -114.63 -19.98
C TYR A 976 47.70 -114.84 -18.55
N TYR A 977 48.91 -114.36 -18.23
CA TYR A 977 49.47 -114.41 -16.87
C TYR A 977 49.60 -113.01 -16.27
N PHE A 978 49.09 -112.87 -15.06
CA PHE A 978 49.20 -111.69 -14.21
C PHE A 978 50.07 -112.02 -12.99
N ASP A 979 50.98 -111.13 -12.63
CA ASP A 979 51.89 -111.32 -11.48
C ASP A 979 51.16 -111.24 -10.12
N GLU A 980 51.90 -111.37 -9.02
CA GLU A 980 51.36 -111.25 -7.66
C GLU A 980 50.71 -109.88 -7.38
N ASN A 981 51.11 -108.84 -8.12
CA ASN A 981 50.53 -107.50 -8.08
C ASN A 981 49.33 -107.32 -9.02
N GLY A 982 48.98 -108.34 -9.82
CA GLY A 982 47.89 -108.34 -10.80
C GLY A 982 48.24 -107.72 -12.16
N VAL A 983 49.52 -107.54 -12.47
CA VAL A 983 50.03 -106.92 -13.71
C VAL A 983 50.29 -107.97 -14.79
N LEU A 984 49.78 -107.73 -16.00
CA LEU A 984 49.98 -108.58 -17.18
C LEU A 984 51.46 -108.70 -17.55
N ILE A 985 51.93 -109.93 -17.79
CA ILE A 985 53.26 -110.22 -18.33
C ILE A 985 53.11 -110.72 -19.79
N PRO A 986 53.35 -109.88 -20.82
CA PRO A 986 52.95 -110.19 -22.20
C PRO A 986 53.57 -111.47 -22.80
N ASP A 987 54.86 -111.69 -22.57
CA ASP A 987 55.63 -112.76 -23.25
C ASP A 987 55.74 -114.07 -22.45
N LYS A 988 54.95 -114.23 -21.38
CA LYS A 988 55.01 -115.42 -20.53
C LYS A 988 54.23 -116.58 -21.13
N LEU A 989 54.88 -117.35 -21.99
CA LEU A 989 54.32 -118.59 -22.56
C LEU A 989 54.09 -119.66 -21.46
N PRO A 990 52.98 -120.42 -21.50
CA PRO A 990 52.81 -121.60 -20.65
C PRO A 990 53.81 -122.69 -21.08
N MET A 991 54.60 -123.20 -20.13
CA MET A 991 55.68 -124.18 -20.42
C MET A 991 55.20 -125.55 -20.93
N GLN A 992 53.91 -125.84 -20.76
CA GLN A 992 53.21 -127.01 -21.31
C GLN A 992 51.79 -126.57 -21.65
N PHE A 993 51.21 -127.13 -22.72
CA PHE A 993 49.77 -127.11 -22.93
C PHE A 993 49.29 -128.49 -23.42
N TYR A 994 48.06 -128.82 -23.07
CA TYR A 994 47.42 -130.10 -23.37
C TYR A 994 46.51 -129.92 -24.59
N ASP A 995 46.76 -130.68 -25.66
CA ASP A 995 45.84 -130.68 -26.80
C ASP A 995 44.72 -131.70 -26.53
N ILE A 996 43.50 -131.17 -26.37
CA ILE A 996 42.30 -131.95 -26.09
C ILE A 996 41.87 -132.81 -27.31
N VAL A 997 42.30 -132.45 -28.52
CA VAL A 997 41.96 -133.14 -29.77
C VAL A 997 42.90 -134.32 -30.04
N SER A 998 44.20 -134.18 -29.78
CA SER A 998 45.15 -135.30 -29.84
C SER A 998 45.23 -136.11 -28.54
N ASN A 999 44.75 -135.54 -27.43
CA ASN A 999 44.83 -136.09 -26.07
C ASN A 999 46.29 -136.38 -25.64
N ASP A 1000 47.20 -135.44 -25.92
CA ASP A 1000 48.64 -135.57 -25.67
C ASP A 1000 49.27 -134.23 -25.21
N TRP A 1001 50.48 -134.29 -24.63
CA TRP A 1001 51.20 -133.13 -24.08
C TRP A 1001 52.35 -132.68 -24.98
N PHE A 1002 52.26 -131.46 -25.52
CA PHE A 1002 53.30 -130.93 -26.40
C PHE A 1002 54.28 -129.99 -25.68
N TYR A 1003 55.58 -130.23 -25.93
CA TYR A 1003 56.67 -129.31 -25.60
C TYR A 1003 57.05 -128.49 -26.84
N ASN A 1004 57.02 -127.16 -26.72
CA ASN A 1004 57.18 -126.27 -27.85
C ASN A 1004 58.67 -126.08 -28.22
N SER A 1005 59.06 -126.50 -29.43
CA SER A 1005 60.36 -126.15 -30.02
C SER A 1005 60.19 -125.84 -31.51
N VAL A 1006 60.75 -124.69 -31.93
CA VAL A 1006 60.26 -123.92 -33.08
C VAL A 1006 60.97 -124.27 -34.40
N LYS A 1007 60.23 -124.30 -35.51
CA LYS A 1007 60.76 -123.81 -36.80
C LYS A 1007 59.68 -123.29 -37.76
N TYR A 1008 59.88 -122.07 -38.25
CA TYR A 1008 59.05 -121.37 -39.24
C TYR A 1008 59.58 -121.54 -40.67
N VAL A 1009 58.66 -121.62 -41.64
CA VAL A 1009 58.69 -120.98 -42.97
C VAL A 1009 57.20 -120.66 -43.25
N TYR A 1010 56.73 -119.41 -43.35
CA TYR A 1010 56.80 -118.50 -44.52
C TYR A 1010 56.40 -119.20 -45.85
N ASP A 1011 55.62 -118.61 -46.77
CA ASP A 1011 55.43 -117.18 -47.06
C ASP A 1011 54.14 -116.90 -47.89
N ASN A 1012 53.77 -115.61 -48.08
CA ASN A 1012 52.89 -115.00 -49.12
C ASN A 1012 51.64 -115.80 -49.64
N GLY A 1013 50.39 -115.36 -49.51
CA GLY A 1013 49.84 -114.00 -49.67
C GLY A 1013 49.08 -113.84 -51.00
N LEU A 1014 47.80 -113.41 -50.97
CA LEU A 1014 47.13 -112.65 -52.03
C LEU A 1014 45.77 -112.08 -51.56
N MET A 1015 45.57 -110.76 -51.78
CA MET A 1015 44.44 -109.91 -51.38
C MET A 1015 44.23 -109.72 -49.88
#